data_AF-A0A512DRZ4-F1
#
_entry.id   AF-A0A512DRZ4-F1
#
_cell.length_a   1.000
_cell.length_b   1.000
_cell.length_c   1.000
_cell.angle_alpha   90.00
_cell.angle_beta   90.00
_cell.angle_gamma   90.00
#
_symmetry.space_group_name_H-M   'P 1'
#
loop_
_entity.id
_entity.type
_entity.pdbx_description
1 polymer ?
#
loop_
_entity_poly.entity_id
_entity_poly.type
_entity_poly.pdbx_seq_one_letter_code
_entity_poly.pdbx_strand_id
1 'polypeptide(L)'
;MLALMLTACLTGPASAADGDKRIALVIGIGSYKYAPELPNPPNDARAIGAALRKLDFEVQEVFDLDNRAFATHLRDFGVRASTADVAVVFYAGHGLQVRGQNYLLPSDARLERERDLVYEAMPLNLIMGELAQARKLGVLILDACRNNPFADRLSRSNAGAIRERDVSAGLARIDDTPSDTLVALATRADALAEDGSGDHSPYTDALLKNFEVPGLELGLFFRRVRDNVMEATQGRQEPFIFGSLGATPFYFNPAPPNRNPVIPPLKPVTVADNVDSVKLGIGKIVDPDGDEVFAQISGLPRSGQVRVGDRIVLIGDYLNVSQLAQVTFKPEPGSIGAIGSFDFNVMENRGGHASGSIPISVNQSNRPPAVAGERSLRVAVSQLGLEAPSDPDGDPLTMTVAGLPSIGKVRRGTQPLKMGDKLTAADFAGLTYDPEQSAPGNAGTFSVLIDDGHGGKATASVKIEVAPPGTAPSGPDLDDAMWQRVRTAGQPADFTAYLQLFPSGRNAPLARERLAALGPSPSQTTVVQAAPAPAPTPAARQEAKKPESSRTEIARLEPPKPEPPKPEPAKPEAKKPEPPKAEAAKPAPSALPPVIPPVAATDPSAAAAPATRNQGTNNSFQDCPECPVMVRLPGGSFTMGVPRGDPSEQPAHKVSLAKPFALGMYEVTVAEWRACVRGGGCADMPRMAASVTDETPVHNVHWNDAVAYATWLSKRTGQRYRLPTEAEWEYAARGGTAGRFWWGETVGVANANCENCGGSYERSLPLPVGSFKPNPLGLYNMNGGVAEWVADCWNNNYKGAPADGGAWVQGDCRKRVLRGGSWRNDADAMSVTARLNYDVDVRYLANGFRIARDLN
;
A
#
# COMPACT_ATOMS: atom_id res chain seq x y z
N MET A 1 -39.92 -4.59 39.50
CA MET A 1 -40.56 -3.31 39.13
C MET A 1 -39.63 -2.19 39.57
N LEU A 2 -39.22 -1.19 38.80
CA LEU A 2 -39.11 -0.91 37.36
C LEU A 2 -38.42 0.48 37.31
N ALA A 3 -37.87 0.87 36.14
CA ALA A 3 -37.31 2.18 35.75
C ALA A 3 -35.81 2.35 36.06
N LEU A 4 -34.87 1.88 35.22
CA LEU A 4 -34.62 2.23 33.81
C LEU A 4 -34.27 3.73 33.65
N MET A 5 -33.02 4.10 33.98
CA MET A 5 -32.42 5.34 33.46
C MET A 5 -31.71 5.02 32.15
N LEU A 6 -32.35 5.44 31.06
CA LEU A 6 -31.82 5.44 29.71
C LEU A 6 -30.75 6.54 29.62
N THR A 7 -29.49 6.15 29.43
CA THR A 7 -28.41 7.05 29.02
C THR A 7 -28.67 7.46 27.56
N ALA A 8 -29.23 8.65 27.36
CA ALA A 8 -29.35 9.24 26.04
C ALA A 8 -27.96 9.66 25.56
N CYS A 9 -27.39 8.91 24.61
CA CYS A 9 -26.31 9.39 23.76
C CYS A 9 -26.80 10.64 23.03
N LEU A 10 -26.24 11.81 23.39
CA LEU A 10 -26.27 12.98 22.53
C LEU A 10 -25.41 12.68 21.30
N THR A 11 -26.03 12.08 20.29
CA THR A 11 -25.54 12.16 18.91
C THR A 11 -25.63 13.63 18.52
N GLY A 12 -24.53 14.36 18.67
CA GLY A 12 -24.36 15.63 17.96
C GLY A 12 -24.59 15.39 16.47
N PRO A 13 -25.26 16.30 15.75
CA PRO A 13 -25.39 16.15 14.32
C PRO A 13 -23.99 16.04 13.74
N ALA A 14 -23.75 14.99 12.95
CA ALA A 14 -22.60 14.91 12.08
C ALA A 14 -22.57 16.23 11.31
N SER A 15 -21.50 17.01 11.47
CA SER A 15 -21.27 18.18 10.62
C SER A 15 -21.30 17.66 9.19
N ALA A 16 -22.30 18.10 8.42
CA ALA A 16 -22.23 18.00 6.98
C ALA A 16 -20.87 18.56 6.56
N ALA A 17 -20.21 17.88 5.63
CA ALA A 17 -19.05 18.43 4.96
C ALA A 17 -19.54 19.65 4.17
N ASP A 18 -19.46 20.85 4.75
CA ASP A 18 -19.82 22.08 4.06
C ASP A 18 -18.83 22.28 2.92
N GLY A 19 -19.34 22.21 1.68
CA GLY A 19 -18.61 22.65 0.49
C GLY A 19 -18.31 24.15 0.54
N ASP A 20 -17.41 24.63 -0.31
CA ASP A 20 -17.11 26.05 -0.41
C ASP A 20 -18.39 26.87 -0.64
N LYS A 21 -18.57 27.98 0.09
CA LYS A 21 -19.65 28.91 -0.21
C LYS A 21 -19.31 29.68 -1.50
N ARG A 22 -19.98 29.32 -2.60
CA ARG A 22 -19.74 29.84 -3.95
C ARG A 22 -20.85 30.82 -4.35
N ILE A 23 -20.49 32.04 -4.74
CA ILE A 23 -21.44 33.05 -5.20
C ILE A 23 -21.06 33.57 -6.59
N ALA A 24 -22.07 33.98 -7.38
CA ALA A 24 -21.83 34.64 -8.64
C ALA A 24 -22.75 35.85 -8.87
N LEU A 25 -22.21 36.89 -9.50
CA LEU A 25 -22.97 37.99 -10.12
C LEU A 25 -22.77 37.90 -11.63
N VAL A 26 -23.87 37.71 -12.35
CA VAL A 26 -23.86 37.45 -13.79
C VAL A 26 -24.63 38.58 -14.48
N ILE A 27 -23.93 39.37 -15.29
CA ILE A 27 -24.42 40.62 -15.86
C ILE A 27 -24.44 40.49 -17.37
N GLY A 28 -25.60 40.74 -17.99
CA GLY A 28 -25.74 40.81 -19.45
C GLY A 28 -26.39 42.12 -19.86
N ILE A 29 -25.68 42.96 -20.64
CA ILE A 29 -26.22 44.22 -21.14
C ILE A 29 -26.28 44.16 -22.66
N GLY A 30 -27.49 44.19 -23.19
CA GLY A 30 -27.77 44.17 -24.63
C GLY A 30 -28.45 45.44 -25.12
N SER A 31 -29.41 45.97 -24.36
CA SER A 31 -30.27 47.08 -24.80
C SER A 31 -29.73 48.45 -24.37
N TYR A 32 -28.79 48.99 -25.14
CA TYR A 32 -28.19 50.31 -24.90
C TYR A 32 -29.07 51.46 -25.41
N LYS A 33 -29.26 52.51 -24.60
CA LYS A 33 -30.05 53.72 -24.96
C LYS A 33 -29.36 54.61 -25.99
N TYR A 34 -28.02 54.67 -25.96
CA TYR A 34 -27.22 55.60 -26.76
C TYR A 34 -26.06 54.94 -27.54
N ALA A 35 -26.09 53.62 -27.65
CA ALA A 35 -25.16 52.79 -28.42
C ALA A 35 -25.94 51.67 -29.17
N PRO A 36 -25.34 51.01 -30.17
CA PRO A 36 -25.97 49.87 -30.85
C PRO A 36 -26.37 48.77 -29.86
N GLU A 37 -27.47 48.08 -30.17
CA GLU A 37 -27.93 46.93 -29.41
C GLU A 37 -27.02 45.72 -29.64
N LEU A 38 -26.81 44.93 -28.58
CA LEU A 38 -26.11 43.65 -28.63
C LEU A 38 -27.10 42.53 -28.23
N PRO A 39 -27.47 41.63 -29.15
CA PRO A 39 -28.52 40.64 -28.87
C PRO A 39 -28.05 39.48 -27.97
N ASN A 40 -26.79 39.05 -28.06
CA ASN A 40 -26.31 37.85 -27.34
C ASN A 40 -25.97 38.05 -25.86
N PRO A 41 -25.48 39.21 -25.36
CA PRO A 41 -25.08 39.33 -23.96
C PRO A 41 -26.13 38.91 -22.92
N PRO A 42 -27.43 39.22 -23.07
CA PRO A 42 -28.45 38.67 -22.18
C PRO A 42 -28.62 37.14 -22.28
N ASN A 43 -28.43 36.55 -23.47
CA ASN A 43 -28.46 35.10 -23.66
C ASN A 43 -27.24 34.44 -23.01
N ASP A 44 -26.06 35.01 -23.21
CA ASP A 44 -24.79 34.55 -22.63
C ASP A 44 -24.87 34.54 -21.10
N ALA A 45 -25.31 35.66 -20.51
CA ALA A 45 -25.51 35.78 -19.07
C ALA A 45 -26.52 34.75 -18.53
N ARG A 46 -27.64 34.49 -19.21
CA ARG A 46 -28.59 33.44 -18.79
C ARG A 46 -27.97 32.04 -18.84
N ALA A 47 -27.22 31.72 -19.89
CA ALA A 47 -26.62 30.40 -20.04
C ALA A 47 -25.51 30.17 -19.00
N ILE A 48 -24.64 31.15 -18.79
CA ILE A 48 -23.58 31.09 -17.78
C ILE A 48 -24.18 30.99 -16.38
N GLY A 49 -25.19 31.80 -16.06
CA GLY A 49 -25.84 31.73 -14.76
C GLY A 49 -26.58 30.40 -14.53
N ALA A 50 -27.19 29.80 -15.55
CA ALA A 50 -27.74 28.45 -15.47
C ALA A 50 -26.65 27.38 -15.24
N ALA A 51 -25.51 27.49 -15.93
CA ALA A 51 -24.38 26.57 -15.76
C ALA A 51 -23.79 26.67 -14.34
N LEU A 52 -23.53 27.89 -13.84
CA LEU A 52 -22.98 28.11 -12.51
C LEU A 52 -23.92 27.62 -11.40
N ARG A 53 -25.25 27.75 -11.55
CA ARG A 53 -26.21 27.16 -10.60
C ARG A 53 -26.12 25.63 -10.55
N LYS A 54 -25.91 24.96 -11.68
CA LYS A 54 -25.68 23.50 -11.71
C LYS A 54 -24.38 23.09 -11.00
N LEU A 55 -23.44 24.02 -10.88
CA LEU A 55 -22.14 23.87 -10.23
C LEU A 55 -22.13 24.42 -8.80
N ASP A 56 -23.31 24.50 -8.17
CA ASP A 56 -23.51 24.87 -6.76
C ASP A 56 -23.11 26.32 -6.41
N PHE A 57 -23.23 27.24 -7.37
CA PHE A 57 -23.12 28.67 -7.10
C PHE A 57 -24.48 29.29 -6.73
N GLU A 58 -24.48 30.17 -5.74
CA GLU A 58 -25.56 31.12 -5.51
C GLU A 58 -25.46 32.28 -6.53
N VAL A 59 -26.24 32.19 -7.60
CA VAL A 59 -26.15 33.11 -8.75
C VAL A 59 -27.19 34.22 -8.67
N GLN A 60 -26.75 35.47 -8.77
CA GLN A 60 -27.57 36.65 -9.05
C GLN A 60 -27.40 37.07 -10.51
N GLU A 61 -28.45 36.94 -11.30
CA GLU A 61 -28.49 37.39 -12.70
C GLU A 61 -29.15 38.77 -12.79
N VAL A 62 -28.52 39.68 -13.54
CA VAL A 62 -29.01 41.04 -13.76
C VAL A 62 -28.80 41.44 -15.22
N PHE A 63 -29.76 42.18 -15.78
CA PHE A 63 -29.79 42.51 -17.20
C PHE A 63 -30.03 43.99 -17.44
N ASP A 64 -29.42 44.53 -18.49
CA ASP A 64 -29.66 45.89 -19.01
C ASP A 64 -29.65 47.00 -17.95
N LEU A 65 -28.75 46.85 -16.96
CA LEU A 65 -28.65 47.74 -15.81
C LEU A 65 -28.25 49.15 -16.23
N ASP A 66 -28.96 50.14 -15.68
CA ASP A 66 -28.49 51.52 -15.68
C ASP A 66 -27.33 51.70 -14.69
N ASN A 67 -26.61 52.83 -14.79
CA ASN A 67 -25.39 53.06 -14.01
C ASN A 67 -25.63 52.92 -12.49
N ARG A 68 -26.75 53.46 -11.99
CA ARG A 68 -27.11 53.42 -10.56
C ARG A 68 -27.42 52.00 -10.10
N ALA A 69 -28.19 51.25 -10.89
CA ALA A 69 -28.53 49.87 -10.59
C ALA A 69 -27.28 48.98 -10.62
N PHE A 70 -26.38 49.19 -11.59
CA PHE A 70 -25.09 48.50 -11.65
C PHE A 70 -24.28 48.73 -10.36
N ALA A 71 -24.07 49.98 -9.96
CA ALA A 71 -23.34 50.29 -8.74
C ALA A 71 -23.98 49.66 -7.48
N THR A 72 -25.31 49.60 -7.43
CA THR A 72 -26.05 49.00 -6.31
C THR A 72 -25.83 47.49 -6.24
N HIS A 73 -26.04 46.78 -7.36
CA HIS A 73 -25.85 45.33 -7.42
C HIS A 73 -24.40 44.92 -7.15
N LEU A 74 -23.43 45.70 -7.63
CA LEU A 74 -22.02 45.44 -7.39
C LEU A 74 -21.67 45.56 -5.89
N ARG A 75 -22.17 46.60 -5.21
CA ARG A 75 -21.98 46.78 -3.77
C ARG A 75 -22.63 45.66 -2.96
N ASP A 76 -23.86 45.29 -3.29
CA ASP A 76 -24.57 44.20 -2.62
C ASP A 76 -23.84 42.86 -2.81
N PHE A 77 -23.29 42.64 -4.00
CA PHE A 77 -22.43 41.49 -4.27
C PHE A 77 -21.16 41.50 -3.42
N GLY A 78 -20.47 42.63 -3.30
CA GLY A 78 -19.29 42.79 -2.46
C GLY A 78 -19.53 42.44 -0.99
N VAL A 79 -20.67 42.86 -0.43
CA VAL A 79 -21.09 42.48 0.92
C VAL A 79 -21.23 40.96 1.03
N ARG A 80 -21.86 40.29 0.06
CA ARG A 80 -21.96 38.83 0.05
C ARG A 80 -20.60 38.14 -0.14
N ALA A 81 -19.75 38.69 -1.00
CA ALA A 81 -18.41 38.18 -1.32
C ALA A 81 -17.52 38.11 -0.08
N SER A 82 -17.62 39.08 0.84
CA SER A 82 -16.89 39.08 2.13
C SER A 82 -17.14 37.85 3.02
N THR A 83 -18.25 37.13 2.77
CA THR A 83 -18.61 35.90 3.49
C THR A 83 -18.47 34.63 2.65
N ALA A 84 -18.17 34.76 1.36
CA ALA A 84 -18.04 33.65 0.44
C ALA A 84 -16.59 33.17 0.35
N ASP A 85 -16.41 31.89 0.05
CA ASP A 85 -15.09 31.33 -0.24
C ASP A 85 -14.66 31.67 -1.67
N VAL A 86 -15.61 31.58 -2.62
CA VAL A 86 -15.38 31.86 -4.03
C VAL A 86 -16.43 32.84 -4.54
N ALA A 87 -15.98 33.90 -5.21
CA ALA A 87 -16.83 34.90 -5.84
C ALA A 87 -16.52 34.99 -7.34
N VAL A 88 -17.55 34.88 -8.17
CA VAL A 88 -17.44 35.01 -9.64
C VAL A 88 -18.25 36.22 -10.10
N VAL A 89 -17.67 37.04 -10.95
CA VAL A 89 -18.41 38.04 -11.73
C VAL A 89 -18.28 37.67 -13.20
N PHE A 90 -19.40 37.46 -13.87
CA PHE A 90 -19.46 37.35 -15.33
C PHE A 90 -20.10 38.62 -15.89
N TYR A 91 -19.48 39.21 -16.91
CA TYR A 91 -20.04 40.35 -17.63
C TYR A 91 -19.98 40.11 -19.13
N ALA A 92 -21.12 40.26 -19.80
CA ALA A 92 -21.22 40.36 -21.25
C ALA A 92 -21.85 41.69 -21.66
N GLY A 93 -21.24 42.37 -22.63
CA GLY A 93 -21.71 43.67 -23.13
C GLY A 93 -20.58 44.52 -23.73
N HIS A 94 -20.80 45.82 -23.84
CA HIS A 94 -19.76 46.77 -24.24
C HIS A 94 -18.79 47.07 -23.10
N GLY A 95 -17.50 47.05 -23.43
CA GLY A 95 -16.41 47.55 -22.60
C GLY A 95 -15.52 48.44 -23.46
N LEU A 96 -14.84 49.39 -22.82
CA LEU A 96 -13.90 50.26 -23.50
C LEU A 96 -12.70 50.59 -22.63
N GLN A 97 -11.63 51.02 -23.27
CA GLN A 97 -10.43 51.51 -22.63
C GLN A 97 -10.16 52.96 -22.98
N VAL A 98 -9.74 53.74 -21.98
CA VAL A 98 -9.11 55.05 -22.18
C VAL A 98 -7.84 55.13 -21.36
N ARG A 99 -6.71 55.43 -22.01
CA ARG A 99 -5.38 55.57 -21.37
C ARG A 99 -4.99 54.36 -20.50
N GLY A 100 -5.32 53.15 -20.95
CA GLY A 100 -5.01 51.90 -20.22
C GLY A 100 -5.96 51.56 -19.08
N GLN A 101 -6.98 52.38 -18.81
CA GLN A 101 -8.01 52.09 -17.81
C GLN A 101 -9.25 51.48 -18.47
N ASN A 102 -9.74 50.38 -17.90
CA ASN A 102 -10.88 49.62 -18.41
C ASN A 102 -12.19 50.04 -17.75
N TYR A 103 -13.21 50.22 -18.58
CA TYR A 103 -14.56 50.57 -18.17
C TYR A 103 -15.59 49.64 -18.82
N LEU A 104 -16.59 49.23 -18.04
CA LEU A 104 -17.77 48.50 -18.51
C LEU A 104 -18.94 49.49 -18.65
N LEU A 105 -19.76 49.33 -19.67
CA LEU A 105 -20.82 50.28 -19.99
C LEU A 105 -22.20 49.83 -19.50
N PRO A 106 -22.86 50.60 -18.61
CA PRO A 106 -24.28 50.47 -18.32
C PRO A 106 -25.18 50.73 -19.55
N SER A 107 -26.43 50.29 -19.48
CA SER A 107 -27.41 50.43 -20.59
C SER A 107 -27.75 51.88 -20.92
N ASP A 108 -27.63 52.80 -19.96
CA ASP A 108 -27.94 54.22 -20.13
C ASP A 108 -26.72 55.11 -20.41
N ALA A 109 -25.52 54.52 -20.52
CA ALA A 109 -24.27 55.26 -20.67
C ALA A 109 -24.31 56.22 -21.87
N ARG A 110 -24.14 57.51 -21.60
CA ARG A 110 -24.07 58.56 -22.63
C ARG A 110 -22.72 59.24 -22.62
N LEU A 111 -21.81 58.77 -23.47
CA LEU A 111 -20.46 59.33 -23.56
C LEU A 111 -20.38 60.38 -24.68
N GLU A 112 -20.32 61.65 -24.32
CA GLU A 112 -20.06 62.75 -25.25
C GLU A 112 -18.60 63.24 -25.17
N ARG A 113 -17.96 63.09 -24.01
CA ARG A 113 -16.61 63.55 -23.68
C ARG A 113 -15.89 62.51 -22.82
N GLU A 114 -14.56 62.55 -22.82
CA GLU A 114 -13.74 61.66 -21.97
C GLU A 114 -14.11 61.76 -20.48
N ARG A 115 -14.41 62.97 -19.99
CA ARG A 115 -14.78 63.20 -18.58
C ARG A 115 -16.08 62.51 -18.17
N ASP A 116 -16.93 62.15 -19.13
CA ASP A 116 -18.22 61.50 -18.83
C ASP A 116 -17.99 60.06 -18.35
N LEU A 117 -16.85 59.43 -18.67
CA LEU A 117 -16.52 58.08 -18.23
C LEU A 117 -16.55 57.89 -16.71
N VAL A 118 -16.20 58.93 -15.96
CA VAL A 118 -16.20 58.90 -14.48
C VAL A 118 -17.63 58.83 -13.90
N TYR A 119 -18.62 59.29 -14.66
CA TYR A 119 -20.01 59.40 -14.20
C TYR A 119 -20.94 58.38 -14.87
N GLU A 120 -20.65 58.00 -16.11
CA GLU A 120 -21.54 57.23 -16.98
C GLU A 120 -21.08 55.77 -17.14
N ALA A 121 -19.82 55.44 -16.84
CA ALA A 121 -19.26 54.10 -16.99
C ALA A 121 -18.80 53.48 -15.65
N MET A 122 -18.68 52.15 -15.61
CA MET A 122 -18.24 51.41 -14.44
C MET A 122 -16.75 51.06 -14.56
N PRO A 123 -15.85 51.65 -13.76
CA PRO A 123 -14.44 51.32 -13.83
C PRO A 123 -14.17 49.91 -13.29
N LEU A 124 -13.33 49.14 -13.99
CA LEU A 124 -13.09 47.72 -13.71
C LEU A 124 -12.49 47.47 -12.31
N ASN A 125 -11.71 48.43 -11.81
CA ASN A 125 -11.07 48.36 -10.50
C ASN A 125 -12.06 48.28 -9.33
N LEU A 126 -13.27 48.84 -9.46
CA LEU A 126 -14.32 48.68 -8.45
C LEU A 126 -14.76 47.22 -8.36
N ILE A 127 -14.94 46.57 -9.51
CA ILE A 127 -15.35 45.16 -9.57
C ILE A 127 -14.25 44.26 -8.98
N MET A 128 -12.99 44.52 -9.33
CA MET A 128 -11.86 43.79 -8.75
C MET A 128 -11.77 44.00 -7.23
N GLY A 129 -12.08 45.19 -6.72
CA GLY A 129 -12.12 45.48 -5.29
C GLY A 129 -13.18 44.67 -4.54
N GLU A 130 -14.37 44.48 -5.14
CA GLU A 130 -15.43 43.65 -4.55
C GLU A 130 -15.10 42.16 -4.63
N LEU A 131 -14.52 41.69 -5.74
CA LEU A 131 -14.07 40.29 -5.88
C LEU A 131 -12.97 39.92 -4.88
N ALA A 132 -12.06 40.86 -4.60
CA ALA A 132 -10.99 40.67 -3.62
C ALA A 132 -11.48 40.49 -2.17
N GLN A 133 -12.78 40.71 -1.90
CA GLN A 133 -13.36 40.43 -0.59
C GLN A 133 -13.60 38.93 -0.34
N ALA A 134 -13.58 38.09 -1.39
CA ALA A 134 -13.74 36.65 -1.25
C ALA A 134 -12.60 36.03 -0.43
N ARG A 135 -12.89 35.02 0.38
CA ARG A 135 -11.91 34.44 1.31
C ARG A 135 -10.81 33.63 0.62
N LYS A 136 -11.11 33.01 -0.53
CA LYS A 136 -10.18 32.11 -1.22
C LYS A 136 -9.92 32.51 -2.66
N LEU A 137 -10.97 32.88 -3.43
CA LEU A 137 -10.81 33.13 -4.86
C LEU A 137 -11.85 34.12 -5.40
N GLY A 138 -11.36 35.15 -6.09
CA GLY A 138 -12.15 36.00 -6.97
C GLY A 138 -11.92 35.66 -8.44
N VAL A 139 -12.98 35.51 -9.24
CA VAL A 139 -12.87 35.31 -10.69
C VAL A 139 -13.72 36.33 -11.43
N LEU A 140 -13.09 37.10 -12.31
CA LEU A 140 -13.76 38.01 -13.22
C LEU A 140 -13.70 37.48 -14.64
N ILE A 141 -14.85 37.20 -15.25
CA ILE A 141 -14.95 36.70 -16.63
C ILE A 141 -15.60 37.79 -17.48
N LEU A 142 -14.87 38.29 -18.46
CA LEU A 142 -15.28 39.41 -19.31
C LEU A 142 -15.48 38.94 -20.76
N ASP A 143 -16.74 38.83 -21.15
CA ASP A 143 -17.18 38.65 -22.53
C ASP A 143 -17.51 40.01 -23.17
N ALA A 144 -16.55 40.92 -23.08
CA ALA A 144 -16.72 42.33 -23.44
C ALA A 144 -15.44 42.88 -24.07
N CYS A 145 -15.31 42.76 -25.40
CA CYS A 145 -14.30 43.45 -26.20
C CYS A 145 -14.90 43.85 -27.56
N ARG A 146 -16.12 44.39 -27.52
CA ARG A 146 -16.88 44.77 -28.71
C ARG A 146 -16.59 46.25 -28.97
N ASN A 147 -16.07 46.56 -30.16
CA ASN A 147 -15.82 47.91 -30.70
C ASN A 147 -16.38 49.09 -29.87
N ASN A 148 -15.53 50.05 -29.48
CA ASN A 148 -15.98 51.23 -28.72
C ASN A 148 -17.02 52.03 -29.54
N PRO A 149 -18.33 52.00 -29.17
CA PRO A 149 -19.38 52.64 -29.97
C PRO A 149 -19.39 54.17 -29.84
N PHE A 150 -18.50 54.72 -29.01
CA PHE A 150 -18.31 56.15 -28.76
C PHE A 150 -16.96 56.67 -29.27
N ALA A 151 -16.13 55.84 -29.92
CA ALA A 151 -14.78 56.21 -30.36
C ALA A 151 -14.75 57.50 -31.19
N ASP A 152 -15.65 57.62 -32.18
CA ASP A 152 -15.75 58.80 -33.04
C ASP A 152 -16.16 60.07 -32.28
N ARG A 153 -17.03 59.94 -31.28
CA ARG A 153 -17.51 61.07 -30.47
C ARG A 153 -16.44 61.53 -29.49
N LEU A 154 -15.81 60.59 -28.81
CA LEU A 154 -14.74 60.84 -27.85
C LEU A 154 -13.53 61.50 -28.53
N SER A 155 -13.15 61.02 -29.72
CA SER A 155 -12.05 61.59 -30.52
C SER A 155 -12.32 63.03 -30.98
N ARG A 156 -13.59 63.41 -31.18
CA ARG A 156 -14.00 64.78 -31.60
C ARG A 156 -14.14 65.78 -30.45
N SER A 157 -14.40 65.28 -29.23
CA SER A 157 -14.82 66.09 -28.09
C SER A 157 -13.71 66.87 -27.37
N ASN A 158 -12.44 66.49 -27.58
CA ASN A 158 -11.27 67.15 -27.01
C ASN A 158 -10.42 67.74 -28.14
N ALA A 159 -10.29 69.07 -28.19
CA ALA A 159 -9.47 69.80 -29.16
C ALA A 159 -7.98 69.37 -29.13
N GLY A 160 -7.64 68.30 -29.86
CA GLY A 160 -6.27 67.89 -30.16
C GLY A 160 -5.50 67.09 -29.11
N ALA A 161 -6.13 66.64 -28.01
CA ALA A 161 -5.41 65.98 -26.89
C ALA A 161 -5.50 64.44 -26.85
N ILE A 162 -6.44 63.82 -27.55
CA ILE A 162 -6.59 62.35 -27.62
C ILE A 162 -6.55 61.97 -29.10
N ARG A 163 -5.54 61.19 -29.50
CA ARG A 163 -5.49 60.62 -30.85
C ARG A 163 -6.45 59.43 -30.88
N GLU A 164 -7.03 59.13 -32.04
CA GLU A 164 -7.85 57.92 -32.26
C GLU A 164 -7.16 56.63 -31.77
N ARG A 165 -5.82 56.65 -31.75
CA ARG A 165 -4.92 55.60 -31.23
C ARG A 165 -4.95 55.41 -29.71
N ASP A 166 -5.36 56.43 -28.97
CA ASP A 166 -5.48 56.42 -27.49
C ASP A 166 -6.83 55.86 -27.01
N VAL A 167 -7.77 55.67 -27.95
CA VAL A 167 -9.04 54.96 -27.79
C VAL A 167 -8.89 53.61 -28.50
N SER A 168 -8.34 52.64 -27.77
CA SER A 168 -7.99 51.32 -28.32
C SER A 168 -9.22 50.49 -28.68
N ALA A 169 -9.06 49.56 -29.62
CA ALA A 169 -10.08 48.58 -29.98
C ALA A 169 -10.02 47.39 -29.00
N GLY A 170 -10.79 47.45 -27.92
CA GLY A 170 -10.85 46.39 -26.91
C GLY A 170 -10.49 46.89 -25.50
N LEU A 171 -10.34 45.95 -24.58
CA LEU A 171 -9.93 46.24 -23.20
C LEU A 171 -8.40 46.17 -23.05
N ALA A 172 -7.88 46.99 -22.14
CA ALA A 172 -6.47 47.08 -21.79
C ALA A 172 -6.02 45.82 -21.09
N ARG A 173 -4.71 45.59 -21.15
CA ARG A 173 -4.02 44.66 -20.27
C ARG A 173 -4.27 45.04 -18.80
N ILE A 174 -4.43 44.02 -17.95
CA ILE A 174 -4.68 44.18 -16.51
C ILE A 174 -3.45 43.68 -15.76
N ASP A 175 -2.67 44.61 -15.20
CA ASP A 175 -1.42 44.29 -14.50
C ASP A 175 -1.55 44.31 -12.96
N ASP A 176 -2.53 45.04 -12.43
CA ASP A 176 -2.72 45.25 -10.99
C ASP A 176 -3.91 44.44 -10.44
N THR A 177 -3.88 43.11 -10.63
CA THR A 177 -4.90 42.23 -10.03
C THR A 177 -4.64 42.01 -8.54
N PRO A 178 -5.66 42.06 -7.66
CA PRO A 178 -5.52 41.65 -6.26
C PRO A 178 -5.02 40.20 -6.13
N SER A 179 -4.45 39.86 -4.96
CA SER A 179 -4.09 38.47 -4.63
C SER A 179 -5.31 37.56 -4.73
N ASP A 180 -5.09 36.32 -5.17
CA ASP A 180 -6.13 35.31 -5.32
C ASP A 180 -7.33 35.77 -6.17
N THR A 181 -7.07 36.66 -7.14
CA THR A 181 -8.04 37.13 -8.12
C THR A 181 -7.54 36.82 -9.53
N LEU A 182 -8.39 36.19 -10.33
CA LEU A 182 -8.14 35.91 -11.74
C LEU A 182 -9.09 36.70 -12.62
N VAL A 183 -8.57 37.34 -13.66
CA VAL A 183 -9.38 38.00 -14.69
C VAL A 183 -9.19 37.28 -16.01
N ALA A 184 -10.29 36.82 -16.62
CA ALA A 184 -10.31 36.16 -17.91
C ALA A 184 -11.02 37.03 -18.94
N LEU A 185 -10.29 37.43 -19.98
CA LEU A 185 -10.81 38.19 -21.11
C LEU A 185 -11.15 37.24 -22.27
N ALA A 186 -12.23 37.54 -22.98
CA ALA A 186 -12.64 36.80 -24.18
C ALA A 186 -11.64 36.88 -25.35
N THR A 187 -10.74 37.85 -25.35
CA THR A 187 -9.70 38.03 -26.39
C THR A 187 -8.45 38.69 -25.78
N ARG A 188 -7.37 38.84 -26.57
CA ARG A 188 -6.14 39.52 -26.13
C ARG A 188 -6.41 40.98 -25.76
N ALA A 189 -5.58 41.53 -24.88
CA ALA A 189 -5.57 42.97 -24.64
C ALA A 189 -5.47 43.75 -25.95
N ASP A 190 -6.21 44.86 -26.05
CA ASP A 190 -6.28 45.72 -27.25
C ASP A 190 -6.79 45.01 -28.52
N ALA A 191 -7.49 43.87 -28.39
CA ALA A 191 -8.13 43.16 -29.48
C ALA A 191 -9.66 43.10 -29.31
N LEU A 192 -10.37 42.87 -30.42
CA LEU A 192 -11.82 42.72 -30.44
C LEU A 192 -12.26 41.26 -30.21
N ALA A 193 -13.43 41.09 -29.60
CA ALA A 193 -14.11 39.81 -29.45
C ALA A 193 -15.31 39.73 -30.41
N GLU A 194 -15.56 38.55 -30.97
CA GLU A 194 -16.69 38.26 -31.84
C GLU A 194 -17.96 38.04 -31.00
N ASP A 195 -19.09 38.60 -31.47
CA ASP A 195 -20.41 38.33 -30.87
C ASP A 195 -20.90 36.90 -31.18
N GLY A 196 -20.33 36.27 -32.22
CA GLY A 196 -20.83 35.01 -32.76
C GLY A 196 -22.02 35.21 -33.70
N SER A 197 -22.38 34.14 -34.41
CA SER A 197 -23.55 34.10 -35.30
C SER A 197 -24.63 33.14 -34.82
N GLY A 198 -24.43 32.51 -33.66
CA GLY A 198 -25.38 31.61 -33.01
C GLY A 198 -26.08 32.28 -31.82
N ASP A 199 -26.62 31.46 -30.91
CA ASP A 199 -27.32 31.92 -29.71
C ASP A 199 -26.40 32.56 -28.65
N HIS A 200 -25.10 32.28 -28.76
CA HIS A 200 -24.04 32.71 -27.83
C HIS A 200 -22.79 33.20 -28.54
N SER A 201 -21.95 33.93 -27.80
CA SER A 201 -20.59 34.25 -28.25
C SER A 201 -19.71 33.00 -28.29
N PRO A 202 -18.66 32.96 -29.14
CA PRO A 202 -17.70 31.85 -29.15
C PRO A 202 -17.02 31.62 -27.80
N TYR A 203 -16.84 32.68 -27.01
CA TYR A 203 -16.25 32.60 -25.67
C TYR A 203 -17.21 31.95 -24.68
N THR A 204 -18.48 32.36 -24.71
CA THR A 204 -19.52 31.77 -23.86
C THR A 204 -19.75 30.29 -24.21
N ASP A 205 -19.83 29.93 -25.49
CA ASP A 205 -19.93 28.52 -25.91
C ASP A 205 -18.77 27.67 -25.38
N ALA A 206 -17.54 28.21 -25.45
CA ALA A 206 -16.36 27.52 -24.94
C ALA A 206 -16.38 27.38 -23.40
N LEU A 207 -16.87 28.39 -22.67
CA LEU A 207 -17.04 28.31 -21.21
C LEU A 207 -18.06 27.23 -20.83
N LEU A 208 -19.24 27.23 -21.46
CA LEU A 208 -20.31 26.26 -21.21
C LEU A 208 -19.83 24.82 -21.44
N LYS A 209 -19.15 24.57 -22.56
CA LYS A 209 -18.57 23.25 -22.88
C LYS A 209 -17.58 22.77 -21.83
N ASN A 210 -16.76 23.66 -21.29
CA ASN A 210 -15.73 23.30 -20.31
C ASN A 210 -16.30 23.18 -18.88
N PHE A 211 -17.40 23.85 -18.55
CA PHE A 211 -18.10 23.67 -17.27
C PHE A 211 -18.63 22.24 -17.07
N GLU A 212 -18.95 21.55 -18.17
CA GLU A 212 -19.44 20.17 -18.13
C GLU A 212 -18.35 19.13 -17.84
N VAL A 213 -17.07 19.50 -17.90
CA VAL A 213 -15.95 18.57 -17.71
C VAL A 213 -15.56 18.47 -16.23
N PRO A 214 -15.77 17.32 -15.57
CA PRO A 214 -15.39 17.16 -14.17
C PRO A 214 -13.86 17.10 -13.98
N GLY A 215 -13.38 17.60 -12.85
CA GLY A 215 -11.96 17.53 -12.45
C GLY A 215 -11.04 18.49 -13.22
N LEU A 216 -11.59 19.46 -13.95
CA LEU A 216 -10.80 20.43 -14.71
C LEU A 216 -10.35 21.60 -13.81
N GLU A 217 -9.06 21.61 -13.46
CA GLU A 217 -8.46 22.68 -12.65
C GLU A 217 -8.56 24.04 -13.38
N LEU A 218 -8.82 25.13 -12.66
CA LEU A 218 -9.10 26.47 -13.18
C LEU A 218 -8.12 26.98 -14.25
N GLY A 219 -6.81 26.83 -14.02
CA GLY A 219 -5.79 27.20 -15.00
C GLY A 219 -5.83 26.36 -16.27
N LEU A 220 -6.07 25.04 -16.16
CA LEU A 220 -6.30 24.19 -17.33
C LEU A 220 -7.66 24.47 -17.99
N PHE A 221 -8.69 24.79 -17.22
CA PHE A 221 -10.02 25.17 -17.69
C PHE A 221 -9.92 26.34 -18.67
N PHE A 222 -9.29 27.45 -18.27
CA PHE A 222 -9.17 28.62 -19.16
C PHE A 222 -8.23 28.39 -20.35
N ARG A 223 -7.22 27.52 -20.23
CA ARG A 223 -6.41 27.11 -21.39
C ARG A 223 -7.23 26.34 -22.42
N ARG A 224 -8.11 25.42 -21.97
CA ARG A 224 -9.03 24.72 -22.89
C ARG A 224 -10.05 25.67 -23.50
N VAL A 225 -10.61 26.58 -22.71
CA VAL A 225 -11.50 27.64 -23.23
C VAL A 225 -10.80 28.44 -24.33
N ARG A 226 -9.55 28.86 -24.12
CA ARG A 226 -8.73 29.53 -25.14
C ARG A 226 -8.62 28.71 -26.42
N ASP A 227 -8.26 27.43 -26.31
CA ASP A 227 -8.08 26.56 -27.47
C ASP A 227 -9.41 26.33 -28.22
N ASN A 228 -10.52 26.16 -27.51
CA ASN A 228 -11.85 26.04 -28.12
C ASN A 228 -12.30 27.31 -28.85
N VAL A 229 -12.00 28.50 -28.30
CA VAL A 229 -12.30 29.77 -29.00
C VAL A 229 -11.42 29.96 -30.22
N MET A 230 -10.12 29.66 -30.10
CA MET A 230 -9.19 29.74 -31.22
C MET A 230 -9.64 28.81 -32.36
N GLU A 231 -10.09 27.61 -32.03
CA GLU A 231 -10.65 26.66 -33.01
C GLU A 231 -11.92 27.21 -33.66
N ALA A 232 -12.91 27.63 -32.86
CA ALA A 232 -14.20 28.12 -33.34
C ALA A 232 -14.07 29.39 -34.21
N THR A 233 -13.11 30.26 -33.89
CA THR A 233 -12.89 31.54 -34.60
C THR A 233 -11.78 31.45 -35.64
N GLN A 234 -11.23 30.26 -35.90
CA GLN A 234 -10.11 30.06 -36.84
C GLN A 234 -8.90 30.98 -36.53
N GLY A 235 -8.63 31.17 -35.24
CA GLY A 235 -7.52 31.97 -34.73
C GLY A 235 -7.75 33.48 -34.71
N ARG A 236 -8.95 33.98 -35.03
CA ARG A 236 -9.26 35.42 -35.00
C ARG A 236 -9.42 35.98 -33.60
N GLN A 237 -9.85 35.16 -32.64
CA GLN A 237 -10.04 35.54 -31.25
C GLN A 237 -9.24 34.63 -30.32
N GLU A 238 -8.47 35.24 -29.41
CA GLU A 238 -7.58 34.51 -28.50
C GLU A 238 -7.82 34.95 -27.04
N PRO A 239 -8.58 34.18 -26.24
CA PRO A 239 -8.78 34.49 -24.83
C PRO A 239 -7.48 34.58 -24.03
N PHE A 240 -7.45 35.45 -23.03
CA PHE A 240 -6.28 35.69 -22.20
C PHE A 240 -6.64 35.82 -20.72
N ILE A 241 -5.77 35.36 -19.83
CA ILE A 241 -5.96 35.45 -18.38
C ILE A 241 -4.90 36.33 -17.72
N PHE A 242 -5.29 37.03 -16.67
CA PHE A 242 -4.46 37.87 -15.82
C PHE A 242 -4.63 37.50 -14.35
N GLY A 243 -3.58 37.70 -13.57
CA GLY A 243 -3.58 37.54 -12.13
C GLY A 243 -2.80 36.35 -11.59
N SER A 244 -2.80 36.23 -10.26
CA SER A 244 -2.03 35.23 -9.53
C SER A 244 -3.00 34.36 -8.73
N LEU A 245 -2.97 33.06 -9.02
CA LEU A 245 -3.73 32.05 -8.28
C LEU A 245 -2.87 31.52 -7.12
N GLY A 246 -3.50 31.31 -5.96
CA GLY A 246 -2.90 30.59 -4.85
C GLY A 246 -2.63 29.10 -5.15
N ALA A 247 -1.94 28.41 -4.23
CA ALA A 247 -1.55 27.01 -4.41
C ALA A 247 -2.72 26.02 -4.31
N THR A 248 -3.85 26.42 -3.75
CA THR A 248 -5.03 25.56 -3.62
C THR A 248 -5.76 25.48 -4.97
N PRO A 249 -5.85 24.28 -5.59
CA PRO A 249 -6.51 24.15 -6.88
C PRO A 249 -8.02 24.39 -6.74
N PHE A 250 -8.59 25.10 -7.70
CA PHE A 250 -10.03 25.30 -7.80
C PHE A 250 -10.60 24.56 -9.01
N TYR A 251 -11.80 24.00 -8.84
CA TYR A 251 -12.54 23.28 -9.87
C TYR A 251 -13.96 23.82 -9.91
N PHE A 252 -14.39 24.32 -11.07
CA PHE A 252 -15.79 24.67 -11.31
C PHE A 252 -16.68 23.44 -11.16
N ASN A 253 -16.28 22.32 -11.76
CA ASN A 253 -16.95 21.03 -11.68
C ASN A 253 -15.97 19.99 -11.09
N PRO A 254 -16.03 19.70 -9.77
CA PRO A 254 -15.13 18.73 -9.15
C PRO A 254 -15.43 17.31 -9.66
N ALA A 255 -14.39 16.47 -9.78
CA ALA A 255 -14.59 15.07 -10.14
C ALA A 255 -15.36 14.32 -9.02
N PRO A 256 -16.22 13.36 -9.37
CA PRO A 256 -16.87 12.51 -8.36
C PRO A 256 -15.83 11.79 -7.49
N PRO A 257 -16.14 11.54 -6.20
CA PRO A 257 -15.27 10.76 -5.34
C PRO A 257 -15.02 9.38 -5.94
N ASN A 258 -13.75 8.98 -6.03
CA ASN A 258 -13.37 7.68 -6.55
C ASN A 258 -13.73 6.56 -5.56
N ARG A 259 -14.41 5.51 -6.03
CA ARG A 259 -14.83 4.36 -5.21
C ARG A 259 -13.91 3.18 -5.46
N ASN A 260 -13.51 2.49 -4.40
CA ASN A 260 -12.60 1.35 -4.52
C ASN A 260 -13.22 0.18 -5.31
N PRO A 261 -12.39 -0.59 -6.05
CA PRO A 261 -12.81 -1.84 -6.69
C PRO A 261 -13.40 -2.84 -5.70
N VAL A 262 -14.39 -3.62 -6.13
CA VAL A 262 -15.07 -4.60 -5.27
C VAL A 262 -14.63 -6.01 -5.64
N ILE A 263 -14.04 -6.72 -4.65
CA ILE A 263 -13.68 -8.14 -4.77
C ILE A 263 -14.80 -8.99 -4.17
N PRO A 264 -15.35 -9.99 -4.89
CA PRO A 264 -16.36 -10.88 -4.34
C PRO A 264 -15.80 -11.76 -3.20
N PRO A 265 -16.65 -12.28 -2.29
CA PRO A 265 -16.19 -13.11 -1.17
C PRO A 265 -15.32 -14.28 -1.63
N LEU A 266 -14.10 -14.36 -1.08
CA LEU A 266 -13.13 -15.40 -1.37
C LEU A 266 -13.27 -16.56 -0.38
N LYS A 267 -13.19 -17.80 -0.88
CA LYS A 267 -13.31 -19.02 -0.06
C LYS A 267 -11.95 -19.72 0.06
N PRO A 268 -11.62 -20.29 1.23
CA PRO A 268 -10.46 -21.17 1.37
C PRO A 268 -10.54 -22.37 0.43
N VAL A 269 -9.39 -22.81 -0.08
CA VAL A 269 -9.27 -23.95 -0.99
C VAL A 269 -8.51 -25.06 -0.28
N THR A 270 -9.05 -26.29 -0.31
CA THR A 270 -8.36 -27.49 0.15
C THR A 270 -8.20 -28.44 -1.03
N VAL A 271 -6.98 -28.91 -1.27
CA VAL A 271 -6.64 -29.79 -2.40
C VAL A 271 -6.01 -31.09 -1.91
N ALA A 272 -6.20 -32.18 -2.66
CA ALA A 272 -5.53 -33.46 -2.42
C ALA A 272 -4.07 -33.38 -2.94
N ASP A 273 -3.09 -33.96 -2.26
CA ASP A 273 -1.66 -33.89 -2.64
C ASP A 273 -1.33 -34.54 -4.00
N ASN A 274 -2.22 -35.36 -4.56
CA ASN A 274 -2.06 -36.04 -5.84
C ASN A 274 -2.83 -35.39 -7.01
N VAL A 275 -3.54 -34.28 -6.81
CA VAL A 275 -4.31 -33.63 -7.87
C VAL A 275 -3.40 -32.86 -8.83
N ASP A 276 -3.71 -32.86 -10.12
CA ASP A 276 -2.89 -32.13 -11.11
C ASP A 276 -3.07 -30.60 -11.00
N SER A 277 -4.32 -30.09 -10.98
CA SER A 277 -4.58 -28.67 -10.70
C SER A 277 -6.03 -28.40 -10.27
N VAL A 278 -6.24 -27.34 -9.50
CA VAL A 278 -7.56 -26.89 -9.01
C VAL A 278 -7.72 -25.38 -9.20
N LYS A 279 -8.88 -24.92 -9.68
CA LYS A 279 -9.19 -23.48 -9.80
C LYS A 279 -9.36 -22.82 -8.43
N LEU A 280 -8.84 -21.61 -8.26
CA LEU A 280 -8.96 -20.87 -7.00
C LEU A 280 -10.32 -20.16 -6.80
N GLY A 281 -11.16 -20.10 -7.84
CA GLY A 281 -12.55 -19.63 -7.69
C GLY A 281 -12.71 -18.12 -7.47
N ILE A 282 -11.80 -17.30 -7.99
CA ILE A 282 -11.90 -15.84 -7.94
C ILE A 282 -13.04 -15.38 -8.86
N GLY A 283 -14.07 -14.76 -8.28
CA GLY A 283 -15.20 -14.21 -9.03
C GLY A 283 -14.83 -12.95 -9.82
N LYS A 284 -15.76 -12.44 -10.63
CA LYS A 284 -15.54 -11.21 -11.42
C LYS A 284 -15.39 -10.00 -10.48
N ILE A 285 -14.25 -9.33 -10.58
CA ILE A 285 -13.99 -8.06 -9.91
C ILE A 285 -14.57 -6.92 -10.76
N VAL A 286 -15.21 -5.95 -10.11
CA VAL A 286 -15.85 -4.81 -10.78
C VAL A 286 -15.52 -3.54 -10.03
N ASP A 287 -15.21 -2.48 -10.79
CA ASP A 287 -15.10 -1.12 -10.26
C ASP A 287 -16.46 -0.40 -10.33
N PRO A 288 -16.95 0.21 -9.22
CA PRO A 288 -18.23 0.90 -9.21
C PRO A 288 -18.33 2.11 -10.15
N ASP A 289 -17.20 2.72 -10.48
CA ASP A 289 -17.11 3.91 -11.35
C ASP A 289 -16.79 3.53 -12.81
N GLY A 290 -16.55 2.24 -13.08
CA GLY A 290 -16.30 1.71 -14.42
C GLY A 290 -14.84 1.81 -14.86
N ASP A 291 -13.92 2.10 -13.94
CA ASP A 291 -12.50 2.16 -14.24
C ASP A 291 -11.91 0.78 -14.57
N GLU A 292 -10.84 0.79 -15.36
CA GLU A 292 -10.10 -0.41 -15.66
C GLU A 292 -9.29 -0.87 -14.44
N VAL A 293 -9.45 -2.14 -14.11
CA VAL A 293 -8.85 -2.76 -12.92
C VAL A 293 -7.85 -3.84 -13.30
N PHE A 294 -6.73 -3.87 -12.58
CA PHE A 294 -5.69 -4.88 -12.73
C PHE A 294 -5.34 -5.46 -11.37
N ALA A 295 -4.94 -6.73 -11.33
CA ALA A 295 -4.52 -7.40 -10.12
C ALA A 295 -3.01 -7.65 -10.13
N GLN A 296 -2.31 -7.15 -9.13
CA GLN A 296 -0.92 -7.50 -8.87
C GLN A 296 -0.85 -8.62 -7.83
N ILE A 297 -0.11 -9.68 -8.14
CA ILE A 297 0.10 -10.79 -7.22
C ILE A 297 1.06 -10.36 -6.13
N SER A 298 0.66 -10.54 -4.88
CA SER A 298 1.38 -10.07 -3.69
C SER A 298 1.85 -11.19 -2.78
N GLY A 299 1.27 -12.38 -2.90
CA GLY A 299 1.64 -13.55 -2.10
C GLY A 299 1.30 -14.84 -2.83
N LEU A 300 2.16 -15.84 -2.67
CA LEU A 300 1.96 -17.19 -3.19
C LEU A 300 2.07 -18.19 -2.02
N PRO A 301 1.44 -19.37 -2.13
CA PRO A 301 1.64 -20.45 -1.17
C PRO A 301 3.11 -20.85 -1.08
N ARG A 302 3.54 -21.33 0.10
CA ARG A 302 4.93 -21.74 0.37
C ARG A 302 5.38 -22.98 -0.41
N SER A 303 4.44 -23.77 -0.93
CA SER A 303 4.71 -24.97 -1.72
C SER A 303 3.60 -25.20 -2.76
N GLY A 304 3.94 -25.87 -3.85
CA GLY A 304 3.10 -25.98 -5.05
C GLY A 304 3.27 -24.81 -6.01
N GLN A 305 2.52 -24.83 -7.11
CA GLN A 305 2.59 -23.82 -8.17
C GLN A 305 1.23 -23.21 -8.44
N VAL A 306 1.18 -21.88 -8.46
CA VAL A 306 0.01 -21.14 -8.97
C VAL A 306 0.23 -20.87 -10.46
N ARG A 307 -0.80 -21.09 -11.28
CA ARG A 307 -0.72 -21.02 -12.74
C ARG A 307 -1.90 -20.27 -13.34
N VAL A 308 -1.70 -19.70 -14.52
CA VAL A 308 -2.75 -19.17 -15.39
C VAL A 308 -2.52 -19.73 -16.80
N GLY A 309 -3.37 -20.67 -17.21
CA GLY A 309 -3.07 -21.52 -18.36
C GLY A 309 -1.74 -22.28 -18.15
N ASP A 310 -0.82 -22.15 -19.11
CA ASP A 310 0.50 -22.79 -19.04
C ASP A 310 1.57 -21.95 -18.32
N ARG A 311 1.24 -20.72 -17.90
CA ARG A 311 2.18 -19.80 -17.26
C ARG A 311 2.17 -19.97 -15.74
N ILE A 312 3.34 -20.11 -15.14
CA ILE A 312 3.52 -20.02 -13.68
C ILE A 312 3.37 -18.55 -13.27
N VAL A 313 2.58 -18.31 -12.24
CA VAL A 313 2.33 -16.98 -11.67
C VAL A 313 3.39 -16.70 -10.60
N LEU A 314 4.00 -15.52 -10.64
CA LEU A 314 5.03 -15.06 -9.70
C LEU A 314 4.53 -13.88 -8.86
N ILE A 315 5.14 -13.66 -7.70
CA ILE A 315 4.91 -12.43 -6.92
C ILE A 315 5.35 -11.23 -7.76
N GLY A 316 4.52 -10.20 -7.81
CA GLY A 316 4.70 -9.01 -8.64
C GLY A 316 4.09 -9.11 -10.03
N ASP A 317 3.62 -10.30 -10.48
CA ASP A 317 2.92 -10.42 -11.76
C ASP A 317 1.65 -9.58 -11.77
N TYR A 318 1.37 -8.99 -12.93
CA TYR A 318 0.10 -8.33 -13.22
C TYR A 318 -0.79 -9.25 -14.04
N LEU A 319 -2.00 -9.48 -13.55
CA LEU A 319 -3.07 -10.20 -14.23
C LEU A 319 -4.24 -9.24 -14.45
N ASN A 320 -4.81 -9.24 -15.64
CA ASN A 320 -6.12 -8.63 -15.81
C ASN A 320 -7.20 -9.48 -15.10
N VAL A 321 -8.40 -8.92 -14.89
CA VAL A 321 -9.48 -9.59 -14.14
C VAL A 321 -9.85 -10.96 -14.74
N SER A 322 -9.81 -11.08 -16.08
CA SER A 322 -10.12 -12.33 -16.77
C SER A 322 -9.08 -13.41 -16.52
N GLN A 323 -7.79 -13.05 -16.51
CA GLN A 323 -6.68 -13.95 -16.19
C GLN A 323 -6.71 -14.36 -14.72
N LEU A 324 -6.98 -13.41 -13.81
CA LEU A 324 -7.06 -13.68 -12.39
C LEU A 324 -8.18 -14.69 -12.06
N ALA A 325 -9.33 -14.57 -12.72
CA ALA A 325 -10.45 -15.52 -12.57
C ALA A 325 -10.12 -16.96 -13.06
N GLN A 326 -9.06 -17.12 -13.86
CA GLN A 326 -8.62 -18.40 -14.42
C GLN A 326 -7.47 -19.05 -13.64
N VAL A 327 -7.01 -18.44 -12.56
CA VAL A 327 -5.88 -18.95 -11.79
C VAL A 327 -6.17 -20.33 -11.19
N THR A 328 -5.22 -21.24 -11.34
CA THR A 328 -5.22 -22.59 -10.77
C THR A 328 -4.04 -22.79 -9.83
N PHE A 329 -4.16 -23.76 -8.93
CA PHE A 329 -3.11 -24.22 -8.05
C PHE A 329 -2.83 -25.71 -8.26
N LYS A 330 -1.55 -26.07 -8.35
CA LYS A 330 -1.04 -27.43 -8.44
C LYS A 330 -0.19 -27.73 -7.18
N PRO A 331 -0.56 -28.70 -6.34
CA PRO A 331 0.24 -29.06 -5.18
C PRO A 331 1.58 -29.69 -5.57
N GLU A 332 2.55 -29.55 -4.69
CA GLU A 332 3.83 -30.25 -4.77
C GLU A 332 3.74 -31.59 -4.01
N PRO A 333 4.27 -32.69 -4.56
CA PRO A 333 4.23 -33.99 -3.88
C PRO A 333 4.85 -33.93 -2.48
N GLY A 334 4.14 -34.46 -1.47
CA GLY A 334 4.59 -34.54 -0.08
C GLY A 334 4.30 -33.31 0.78
N SER A 335 3.75 -32.23 0.22
CA SER A 335 3.37 -31.04 0.97
C SER A 335 1.98 -31.20 1.58
N ILE A 336 1.89 -31.40 2.90
CA ILE A 336 0.63 -31.61 3.62
C ILE A 336 0.37 -30.48 4.63
N GLY A 337 -0.89 -30.12 4.81
CA GLY A 337 -1.36 -29.11 5.77
C GLY A 337 -1.56 -27.72 5.15
N ALA A 338 -1.59 -26.69 6.00
CA ALA A 338 -1.73 -25.30 5.56
C ALA A 338 -0.43 -24.80 4.90
N ILE A 339 -0.47 -24.56 3.60
CA ILE A 339 0.71 -24.18 2.81
C ILE A 339 0.82 -22.66 2.57
N GLY A 340 -0.19 -21.87 2.96
CA GLY A 340 -0.18 -20.41 2.83
C GLY A 340 -1.41 -19.92 2.08
N SER A 341 -1.27 -18.80 1.38
CA SER A 341 -2.36 -18.16 0.63
C SER A 341 -1.91 -17.70 -0.74
N PHE A 342 -2.88 -17.58 -1.65
CA PHE A 342 -2.73 -16.80 -2.87
C PHE A 342 -3.29 -15.40 -2.64
N ASP A 343 -2.41 -14.39 -2.66
CA ASP A 343 -2.74 -13.03 -2.29
C ASP A 343 -2.55 -12.09 -3.48
N PHE A 344 -3.50 -11.20 -3.72
CA PHE A 344 -3.45 -10.23 -4.81
C PHE A 344 -4.03 -8.87 -4.41
N ASN A 345 -3.54 -7.82 -5.03
CA ASN A 345 -4.03 -6.45 -4.90
C ASN A 345 -4.64 -6.01 -6.22
N VAL A 346 -5.94 -5.72 -6.21
CA VAL A 346 -6.63 -5.03 -7.29
C VAL A 346 -6.35 -3.54 -7.18
N MET A 347 -5.97 -2.94 -8.29
CA MET A 347 -5.66 -1.53 -8.40
C MET A 347 -6.37 -0.97 -9.63
N GLU A 348 -6.72 0.31 -9.55
CA GLU A 348 -7.25 1.06 -10.68
C GLU A 348 -6.55 2.41 -10.85
N ASN A 349 -6.84 3.07 -11.95
CA ASN A 349 -6.03 4.17 -12.49
C ASN A 349 -6.20 5.46 -11.66
N ARG A 350 -7.30 5.58 -10.91
CA ARG A 350 -7.60 6.72 -10.04
C ARG A 350 -7.21 6.48 -8.57
N GLY A 351 -6.44 5.42 -8.30
CA GLY A 351 -5.80 5.15 -7.00
C GLY A 351 -6.64 4.29 -6.03
N GLY A 352 -7.82 3.86 -6.46
CA GLY A 352 -8.65 2.88 -5.78
C GLY A 352 -7.97 1.52 -5.73
N HIS A 353 -8.18 0.82 -4.62
CA HIS A 353 -7.55 -0.48 -4.40
C HIS A 353 -8.40 -1.41 -3.54
N ALA A 354 -8.21 -2.71 -3.75
CA ALA A 354 -8.77 -3.75 -2.91
C ALA A 354 -7.82 -4.95 -2.84
N SER A 355 -7.82 -5.70 -1.75
CA SER A 355 -6.93 -6.86 -1.56
C SER A 355 -7.73 -8.13 -1.37
N GLY A 356 -7.29 -9.21 -2.02
CA GLY A 356 -7.85 -10.54 -1.91
C GLY A 356 -6.82 -11.53 -1.40
N SER A 357 -7.24 -12.47 -0.55
CA SER A 357 -6.43 -13.56 -0.03
C SER A 357 -7.23 -14.86 -0.05
N ILE A 358 -6.64 -15.92 -0.61
CA ILE A 358 -7.22 -17.25 -0.65
C ILE A 358 -6.31 -18.20 0.12
N PRO A 359 -6.69 -18.61 1.35
CA PRO A 359 -5.95 -19.63 2.08
C PRO A 359 -6.00 -20.97 1.35
N ILE A 360 -4.86 -21.64 1.24
CA ILE A 360 -4.72 -22.94 0.58
C ILE A 360 -4.15 -23.96 1.56
N SER A 361 -4.80 -25.12 1.64
CA SER A 361 -4.33 -26.29 2.39
C SER A 361 -4.28 -27.53 1.50
N VAL A 362 -3.35 -28.42 1.78
CA VAL A 362 -3.20 -29.69 1.08
C VAL A 362 -3.49 -30.83 2.04
N ASN A 363 -4.37 -31.75 1.66
CA ASN A 363 -4.66 -32.96 2.42
C ASN A 363 -3.90 -34.14 1.83
N GLN A 364 -3.43 -35.02 2.71
CA GLN A 364 -2.80 -36.27 2.32
C GLN A 364 -3.86 -37.18 1.67
N SER A 365 -3.59 -37.66 0.45
CA SER A 365 -4.53 -38.52 -0.28
C SER A 365 -4.46 -39.99 0.12
N ASN A 366 -3.34 -40.45 0.69
CA ASN A 366 -3.15 -41.83 1.16
C ASN A 366 -2.29 -41.90 2.44
N ARG A 367 -2.75 -42.58 3.48
CA ARG A 367 -2.12 -42.76 4.80
C ARG A 367 -1.63 -44.21 4.95
N PRO A 368 -0.43 -44.45 5.50
CA PRO A 368 0.11 -45.79 5.59
C PRO A 368 -0.67 -46.68 6.59
N PRO A 369 -0.57 -48.02 6.45
CA PRO A 369 -1.23 -48.97 7.35
C PRO A 369 -0.81 -48.80 8.82
N ALA A 370 -1.77 -48.89 9.74
CA ALA A 370 -1.52 -48.87 11.18
C ALA A 370 -1.18 -50.28 11.70
N VAL A 371 -0.04 -50.39 12.39
CA VAL A 371 0.47 -51.63 12.99
C VAL A 371 0.71 -51.44 14.49
N ALA A 372 0.45 -52.48 15.28
CA ALA A 372 0.83 -52.47 16.70
C ALA A 372 2.36 -52.37 16.85
N GLY A 373 2.83 -51.62 17.86
CA GLY A 373 4.26 -51.36 18.09
C GLY A 373 5.10 -52.61 18.35
N GLU A 374 6.43 -52.48 18.26
CA GLU A 374 7.36 -53.61 18.44
C GLU A 374 7.15 -54.30 19.80
N ARG A 375 7.00 -55.63 19.77
CA ARG A 375 6.71 -56.45 20.95
C ARG A 375 7.89 -57.36 21.27
N SER A 376 8.16 -57.61 22.54
CA SER A 376 9.14 -58.60 22.99
C SER A 376 8.43 -59.71 23.78
N LEU A 377 8.67 -60.97 23.41
CA LEU A 377 8.02 -62.14 24.00
C LEU A 377 9.07 -63.12 24.52
N ARG A 378 8.86 -63.62 25.74
CA ARG A 378 9.64 -64.71 26.32
C ARG A 378 8.76 -65.96 26.37
N VAL A 379 9.06 -66.98 25.56
CA VAL A 379 8.12 -68.07 25.28
C VAL A 379 8.72 -69.47 25.50
N ALA A 380 7.89 -70.38 26.02
CA ALA A 380 8.19 -71.81 26.16
C ALA A 380 7.58 -72.66 25.02
N VAL A 381 6.31 -72.42 24.64
CA VAL A 381 5.66 -72.64 23.33
C VAL A 381 4.32 -71.89 23.42
N SER A 382 4.11 -70.79 22.70
CA SER A 382 2.84 -70.05 22.77
C SER A 382 2.57 -69.20 21.52
N GLN A 383 1.30 -68.80 21.35
CA GLN A 383 0.86 -67.87 20.31
C GLN A 383 1.64 -66.55 20.38
N LEU A 384 1.95 -65.97 19.22
CA LEU A 384 2.63 -64.68 19.13
C LEU A 384 1.71 -63.50 19.48
N GLY A 385 0.39 -63.70 19.51
CA GLY A 385 -0.58 -62.71 20.00
C GLY A 385 -0.57 -61.37 19.24
N LEU A 386 -0.35 -61.43 17.92
CA LEU A 386 -0.31 -60.27 17.04
C LEU A 386 -1.73 -59.77 16.73
N GLU A 387 -1.96 -58.47 16.86
CA GLU A 387 -3.21 -57.84 16.46
C GLU A 387 -3.20 -57.54 14.96
N ALA A 388 -4.32 -57.81 14.27
CA ALA A 388 -4.40 -57.57 12.83
C ALA A 388 -4.23 -56.08 12.51
N PRO A 389 -3.44 -55.72 11.49
CA PRO A 389 -3.25 -54.33 11.07
C PRO A 389 -4.52 -53.77 10.43
N SER A 390 -4.66 -52.45 10.45
CA SER A 390 -5.79 -51.73 9.85
C SER A 390 -5.32 -50.53 9.05
N ASP A 391 -5.99 -50.22 7.95
CA ASP A 391 -5.68 -49.05 7.14
C ASP A 391 -6.60 -47.86 7.48
N PRO A 392 -6.07 -46.64 7.73
CA PRO A 392 -6.88 -45.46 8.02
C PRO A 392 -7.80 -45.00 6.88
N ASP A 393 -7.48 -45.33 5.63
CA ASP A 393 -8.26 -45.02 4.42
C ASP A 393 -9.15 -46.19 3.97
N GLY A 394 -9.02 -47.35 4.65
CA GLY A 394 -9.85 -48.53 4.42
C GLY A 394 -9.37 -49.41 3.26
N ASP A 395 -8.14 -49.19 2.82
CA ASP A 395 -7.55 -49.95 1.72
C ASP A 395 -7.28 -51.43 2.08
N PRO A 396 -7.40 -52.34 1.10
CA PRO A 396 -7.15 -53.76 1.34
C PRO A 396 -5.66 -54.04 1.55
N LEU A 397 -5.31 -54.53 2.74
CA LEU A 397 -3.91 -54.77 3.12
C LEU A 397 -3.37 -56.10 2.61
N THR A 398 -2.10 -56.09 2.20
CA THR A 398 -1.31 -57.29 1.92
C THR A 398 -0.22 -57.48 2.98
N MET A 399 -0.14 -58.68 3.58
CA MET A 399 0.84 -59.01 4.62
C MET A 399 1.82 -60.07 4.11
N THR A 400 3.11 -59.75 4.13
CA THR A 400 4.18 -60.62 3.63
C THR A 400 5.27 -60.81 4.67
N VAL A 401 5.66 -62.06 4.94
CA VAL A 401 6.74 -62.37 5.90
C VAL A 401 8.06 -61.74 5.42
N ALA A 402 8.62 -60.85 6.23
CA ALA A 402 9.81 -60.07 5.93
C ALA A 402 11.02 -60.42 6.83
N GLY A 403 10.78 -61.08 7.96
CA GLY A 403 11.75 -61.48 8.98
C GLY A 403 11.34 -62.79 9.64
N LEU A 404 12.27 -63.74 9.76
CA LEU A 404 12.09 -64.95 10.54
C LEU A 404 13.13 -64.96 11.67
N PRO A 405 12.79 -65.49 12.85
CA PRO A 405 13.75 -65.67 13.93
C PRO A 405 14.91 -66.57 13.50
N SER A 406 16.11 -66.32 14.02
CA SER A 406 17.32 -67.08 13.72
C SER A 406 17.29 -68.50 14.31
N ILE A 407 16.45 -68.73 15.31
CA ILE A 407 16.35 -69.99 16.05
C ILE A 407 14.86 -70.31 16.30
N GLY A 408 14.46 -71.58 16.13
CA GLY A 408 13.05 -72.02 16.17
C GLY A 408 12.27 -71.71 14.89
N LYS A 409 10.97 -72.05 14.86
CA LYS A 409 10.10 -71.86 13.69
C LYS A 409 8.80 -71.16 14.06
N VAL A 410 8.42 -70.16 13.27
CA VAL A 410 7.07 -69.59 13.32
C VAL A 410 6.15 -70.41 12.44
N ARG A 411 4.98 -70.79 12.95
CA ARG A 411 4.00 -71.63 12.24
C ARG A 411 2.64 -70.96 12.14
N ARG A 412 1.98 -71.18 10.99
CA ARG A 412 0.55 -71.00 10.78
C ARG A 412 -0.13 -72.37 10.92
N GLY A 413 -0.81 -72.60 12.05
CA GLY A 413 -1.30 -73.93 12.39
C GLY A 413 -0.13 -74.93 12.48
N THR A 414 -0.12 -75.94 11.62
CA THR A 414 0.95 -76.95 11.56
C THR A 414 2.05 -76.63 10.54
N GLN A 415 1.89 -75.60 9.71
CA GLN A 415 2.80 -75.28 8.62
C GLN A 415 3.85 -74.24 9.04
N PRO A 416 5.16 -74.50 8.91
CA PRO A 416 6.20 -73.50 9.14
C PRO A 416 6.22 -72.44 8.03
N LEU A 417 6.35 -71.18 8.42
CA LEU A 417 6.44 -70.03 7.52
C LEU A 417 7.83 -69.89 6.89
N LYS A 418 7.87 -69.33 5.68
CA LYS A 418 9.06 -68.95 4.93
C LYS A 418 9.05 -67.45 4.65
N MET A 419 10.23 -66.89 4.39
CA MET A 419 10.35 -65.52 3.86
C MET A 419 9.55 -65.37 2.58
N GLY A 420 8.79 -64.28 2.48
CA GLY A 420 7.92 -64.00 1.33
C GLY A 420 6.55 -64.66 1.37
N ASP A 421 6.23 -65.47 2.38
CA ASP A 421 4.89 -66.05 2.53
C ASP A 421 3.85 -64.94 2.75
N LYS A 422 2.69 -65.07 2.08
CA LYS A 422 1.54 -64.18 2.27
C LYS A 422 0.64 -64.68 3.40
N LEU A 423 0.23 -63.77 4.27
CA LEU A 423 -0.61 -64.06 5.43
C LEU A 423 -2.00 -63.41 5.28
N THR A 424 -3.04 -64.10 5.73
CA THR A 424 -4.36 -63.50 5.96
C THR A 424 -4.44 -62.89 7.37
N ALA A 425 -5.46 -62.05 7.66
CA ALA A 425 -5.64 -61.48 9.00
C ALA A 425 -5.84 -62.55 10.08
N ALA A 426 -6.55 -63.63 9.73
CA ALA A 426 -6.73 -64.78 10.61
C ALA A 426 -5.42 -65.54 10.86
N ASP A 427 -4.60 -65.70 9.81
CA ASP A 427 -3.28 -66.32 9.93
C ASP A 427 -2.37 -65.50 10.84
N PHE A 428 -2.34 -64.18 10.65
CA PHE A 428 -1.50 -63.25 11.38
C PHE A 428 -1.79 -63.25 12.89
N ALA A 429 -3.07 -63.25 13.27
CA ALA A 429 -3.48 -63.34 14.67
C ALA A 429 -3.23 -64.74 15.29
N GLY A 430 -3.23 -65.79 14.46
CA GLY A 430 -3.11 -67.18 14.88
C GLY A 430 -1.68 -67.76 14.89
N LEU A 431 -0.64 -66.96 14.61
CA LEU A 431 0.73 -67.46 14.53
C LEU A 431 1.25 -68.00 15.86
N THR A 432 2.00 -69.09 15.79
CA THR A 432 2.64 -69.73 16.94
C THR A 432 4.14 -69.84 16.73
N TYR A 433 4.90 -69.83 17.83
CA TYR A 433 6.34 -70.07 17.79
C TYR A 433 6.67 -71.43 18.42
N ASP A 434 7.34 -72.29 17.66
CA ASP A 434 7.89 -73.56 18.12
C ASP A 434 9.42 -73.45 18.28
N PRO A 435 9.95 -73.60 19.50
CA PRO A 435 11.38 -73.56 19.75
C PRO A 435 12.16 -74.82 19.34
N GLU A 436 11.58 -75.94 18.87
CA GLU A 436 12.28 -77.16 18.37
C GLU A 436 13.70 -77.41 18.99
N GLN A 437 13.77 -77.81 20.27
CA GLN A 437 15.03 -78.11 21.01
C GLN A 437 16.06 -76.97 21.12
N SER A 438 15.66 -75.72 20.92
CA SER A 438 16.55 -74.56 21.01
C SER A 438 17.05 -74.32 22.44
N ALA A 439 18.35 -74.01 22.55
CA ALA A 439 18.94 -73.59 23.82
C ALA A 439 18.31 -72.26 24.29
N PRO A 440 18.16 -72.04 25.61
CA PRO A 440 17.59 -70.81 26.15
C PRO A 440 18.41 -69.58 25.71
N GLY A 441 17.73 -68.50 25.31
CA GLY A 441 18.38 -67.29 24.81
C GLY A 441 17.56 -66.54 23.74
N ASN A 442 18.17 -65.51 23.15
CA ASN A 442 17.53 -64.69 22.11
C ASN A 442 17.34 -65.51 20.82
N ALA A 443 16.08 -65.69 20.41
CA ALA A 443 15.73 -66.41 19.18
C ALA A 443 15.69 -65.51 17.93
N GLY A 444 15.80 -64.18 18.10
CA GLY A 444 15.75 -63.21 17.01
C GLY A 444 14.37 -62.58 16.83
N THR A 445 14.15 -61.91 15.70
CA THR A 445 12.94 -61.13 15.42
C THR A 445 12.15 -61.74 14.28
N PHE A 446 10.85 -61.96 14.51
CA PHE A 446 9.88 -62.19 13.43
C PHE A 446 9.34 -60.85 12.94
N SER A 447 9.30 -60.62 11.63
CA SER A 447 8.70 -59.40 11.08
C SER A 447 7.88 -59.66 9.82
N VAL A 448 6.85 -58.84 9.63
CA VAL A 448 5.92 -58.89 8.50
C VAL A 448 5.80 -57.49 7.91
N LEU A 449 5.99 -57.39 6.60
CA LEU A 449 5.74 -56.17 5.83
C LEU A 449 4.25 -56.13 5.46
N ILE A 450 3.62 -55.00 5.75
CA ILE A 450 2.23 -54.68 5.46
C ILE A 450 2.21 -53.56 4.42
N ASP A 451 1.50 -53.77 3.32
CA ASP A 451 1.44 -52.87 2.16
C ASP A 451 -0.03 -52.65 1.77
N ASP A 452 -0.43 -51.38 1.62
CA ASP A 452 -1.79 -50.95 1.25
C ASP A 452 -2.06 -51.02 -0.26
N GLY A 453 -1.03 -51.22 -1.10
CA GLY A 453 -1.16 -51.20 -2.56
C GLY A 453 -1.28 -49.81 -3.19
N HIS A 454 -1.34 -48.75 -2.39
CA HIS A 454 -1.36 -47.33 -2.80
C HIS A 454 -0.10 -46.56 -2.34
N GLY A 455 0.92 -47.29 -1.89
CA GLY A 455 2.27 -46.77 -1.63
C GLY A 455 2.61 -46.62 -0.15
N GLY A 456 1.66 -46.83 0.77
CA GLY A 456 1.88 -46.88 2.20
C GLY A 456 2.32 -48.26 2.66
N LYS A 457 3.42 -48.30 3.42
CA LYS A 457 3.97 -49.56 3.98
C LYS A 457 4.25 -49.40 5.47
N ALA A 458 4.05 -50.48 6.21
CA ALA A 458 4.38 -50.59 7.62
C ALA A 458 4.96 -51.97 7.93
N THR A 459 5.73 -52.08 9.02
CA THR A 459 6.33 -53.36 9.43
C THR A 459 5.91 -53.68 10.85
N ALA A 460 5.29 -54.85 11.05
CA ALA A 460 5.02 -55.40 12.37
C ALA A 460 6.16 -56.34 12.78
N SER A 461 6.69 -56.20 13.99
CA SER A 461 7.86 -56.96 14.47
C SER A 461 7.67 -57.50 15.89
N VAL A 462 8.13 -58.73 16.12
CA VAL A 462 8.14 -59.39 17.42
C VAL A 462 9.52 -59.97 17.70
N LYS A 463 10.17 -59.48 18.76
CA LYS A 463 11.40 -60.05 19.33
C LYS A 463 11.06 -61.27 20.19
N ILE A 464 11.74 -62.39 19.96
CA ILE A 464 11.45 -63.67 20.62
C ILE A 464 12.66 -64.11 21.45
N GLU A 465 12.43 -64.49 22.71
CA GLU A 465 13.41 -65.06 23.62
C GLU A 465 12.89 -66.41 24.16
N VAL A 466 13.73 -67.46 24.12
CA VAL A 466 13.38 -68.81 24.60
C VAL A 466 13.78 -68.95 26.06
N ALA A 467 12.83 -69.32 26.92
CA ALA A 467 13.06 -69.49 28.36
C ALA A 467 13.69 -70.87 28.70
N PRO A 468 14.45 -71.00 29.81
CA PRO A 468 14.97 -72.28 30.27
C PRO A 468 13.88 -73.31 30.65
N PRO A 469 14.12 -74.63 30.45
CA PRO A 469 13.18 -75.67 30.87
C PRO A 469 12.91 -75.62 32.37
N GLY A 470 11.63 -75.62 32.77
CA GLY A 470 11.23 -75.57 34.19
C GLY A 470 11.17 -74.16 34.82
N THR A 471 11.40 -73.10 34.03
CA THR A 471 11.21 -71.73 34.50
C THR A 471 9.71 -71.45 34.65
N ALA A 472 9.25 -71.17 35.87
CA ALA A 472 7.90 -70.65 36.09
C ALA A 472 7.73 -69.33 35.31
N PRO A 473 6.55 -69.03 34.74
CA PRO A 473 6.33 -67.76 34.05
C PRO A 473 6.56 -66.61 35.04
N SER A 474 7.68 -65.90 34.89
CA SER A 474 7.85 -64.60 35.53
C SER A 474 6.89 -63.64 34.83
N GLY A 475 6.05 -62.91 35.59
CA GLY A 475 5.01 -62.00 35.07
C GLY A 475 5.52 -61.15 33.90
N PRO A 476 4.71 -60.80 32.88
CA PRO A 476 3.37 -60.20 32.90
C PRO A 476 2.17 -61.15 32.74
N ASP A 477 2.40 -62.47 32.66
CA ASP A 477 1.31 -63.44 32.43
C ASP A 477 0.37 -63.64 33.65
N LEU A 478 0.87 -63.43 34.88
CA LEU A 478 0.07 -63.57 36.09
C LEU A 478 -0.91 -62.40 36.30
N ASP A 479 -0.50 -61.19 35.92
CA ASP A 479 -1.36 -60.01 35.89
C ASP A 479 -2.50 -60.23 34.89
N ASP A 480 -2.18 -60.59 33.64
CA ASP A 480 -3.18 -60.83 32.59
C ASP A 480 -4.07 -62.04 32.91
N ALA A 481 -3.52 -63.15 33.42
CA ALA A 481 -4.30 -64.33 33.79
C ALA A 481 -5.25 -64.07 34.97
N MET A 482 -4.81 -63.31 35.98
CA MET A 482 -5.66 -62.95 37.12
C MET A 482 -6.69 -61.89 36.73
N TRP A 483 -6.33 -60.95 35.86
CA TRP A 483 -7.25 -59.97 35.28
C TRP A 483 -8.35 -60.63 34.45
N GLN A 484 -8.04 -61.63 33.62
CA GLN A 484 -9.06 -62.38 32.86
C GLN A 484 -10.08 -63.08 33.76
N ARG A 485 -9.70 -63.46 34.99
CA ARG A 485 -10.60 -64.05 36.00
C ARG A 485 -11.40 -62.98 36.76
N VAL A 486 -10.79 -61.85 37.08
CA VAL A 486 -11.41 -60.80 37.90
C VAL A 486 -12.30 -59.86 37.07
N ARG A 487 -11.98 -59.61 35.78
CA ARG A 487 -12.74 -58.66 34.94
C ARG A 487 -14.21 -59.05 34.71
N THR A 488 -14.54 -60.34 34.84
CA THR A 488 -15.90 -60.88 34.75
C THR A 488 -16.57 -61.03 36.12
N ALA A 489 -15.84 -60.83 37.21
CA ALA A 489 -16.38 -60.87 38.56
C ALA A 489 -17.25 -59.62 38.85
N GLY A 490 -18.31 -59.81 39.61
CA GLY A 490 -19.30 -58.76 39.90
C GLY A 490 -19.13 -58.08 41.26
N GLN A 491 -18.15 -58.49 42.08
CA GLN A 491 -18.01 -58.03 43.47
C GLN A 491 -16.84 -57.04 43.61
N PRO A 492 -17.04 -55.87 44.27
CA PRO A 492 -15.97 -54.90 44.54
C PRO A 492 -14.74 -55.47 45.27
N ALA A 493 -14.93 -56.48 46.12
CA ALA A 493 -13.86 -57.12 46.88
C ALA A 493 -12.82 -57.82 45.99
N ASP A 494 -13.25 -58.38 44.85
CA ASP A 494 -12.35 -59.10 43.93
C ASP A 494 -11.40 -58.14 43.22
N PHE A 495 -11.89 -56.97 42.80
CA PHE A 495 -11.07 -55.91 42.23
C PHE A 495 -10.14 -55.27 43.28
N THR A 496 -10.59 -55.18 44.53
CA THR A 496 -9.76 -54.70 45.64
C THR A 496 -8.60 -55.65 45.94
N ALA A 497 -8.87 -56.96 46.01
CA ALA A 497 -7.84 -57.99 46.20
C ALA A 497 -6.86 -58.05 45.03
N TYR A 498 -7.36 -57.92 43.80
CA TYR A 498 -6.52 -57.82 42.60
C TYR A 498 -5.59 -56.59 42.65
N LEU A 499 -6.10 -55.42 43.06
CA LEU A 499 -5.29 -54.19 43.20
C LEU A 499 -4.28 -54.25 44.37
N GLN A 500 -4.50 -55.09 45.38
CA GLN A 500 -3.51 -55.34 46.43
C GLN A 500 -2.34 -56.19 45.93
N LEU A 501 -2.61 -57.15 45.04
CA LEU A 501 -1.58 -58.02 44.46
C LEU A 501 -0.83 -57.35 43.31
N PHE A 502 -1.50 -56.48 42.55
CA PHE A 502 -0.93 -55.76 41.39
C PHE A 502 -1.22 -54.24 41.45
N PRO A 503 -0.71 -53.51 42.46
CA PRO A 503 -1.02 -52.09 42.65
C PRO A 503 -0.50 -51.20 41.51
N SER A 504 0.53 -51.63 40.80
CA SER A 504 1.11 -50.96 39.63
C SER A 504 1.11 -51.86 38.39
N GLY A 505 0.26 -52.89 38.37
CA GLY A 505 0.11 -53.81 37.23
C GLY A 505 -0.50 -53.13 36.00
N ARG A 506 -0.33 -53.75 34.84
CA ARG A 506 -0.79 -53.25 33.53
C ARG A 506 -2.30 -53.03 33.51
N ASN A 507 -3.08 -53.90 34.15
CA ASN A 507 -4.54 -53.77 34.22
C ASN A 507 -5.04 -53.06 35.50
N ALA A 508 -4.14 -52.54 36.35
CA ALA A 508 -4.51 -51.79 37.55
C ALA A 508 -5.39 -50.55 37.27
N PRO A 509 -5.17 -49.76 36.19
CA PRO A 509 -6.06 -48.65 35.84
C PRO A 509 -7.50 -49.11 35.53
N LEU A 510 -7.65 -50.17 34.73
CA LEU A 510 -8.94 -50.76 34.38
C LEU A 510 -9.65 -51.38 35.60
N ALA A 511 -8.90 -52.00 36.50
CA ALA A 511 -9.44 -52.53 37.75
C ALA A 511 -9.95 -51.42 38.69
N ARG A 512 -9.26 -50.27 38.77
CA ARG A 512 -9.73 -49.10 39.53
C ARG A 512 -10.98 -48.48 38.93
N GLU A 513 -11.02 -48.37 37.61
CA GLU A 513 -12.20 -47.88 36.88
C GLU A 513 -13.41 -48.79 37.10
N ARG A 514 -13.22 -50.12 37.04
CA ARG A 514 -14.28 -51.08 37.29
C ARG A 514 -14.74 -51.08 38.75
N LEU A 515 -13.81 -50.96 39.70
CA LEU A 515 -14.13 -50.80 41.12
C LEU A 515 -14.91 -49.52 41.40
N ALA A 516 -14.54 -48.41 40.75
CA ALA A 516 -15.28 -47.14 40.85
C ALA A 516 -16.68 -47.25 40.23
N ALA A 517 -16.82 -47.98 39.11
CA ALA A 517 -18.11 -48.21 38.44
C ALA A 517 -19.05 -49.15 39.22
N LEU A 518 -18.53 -50.02 40.09
CA LEU A 518 -19.32 -50.94 40.90
C LEU A 518 -19.91 -50.27 42.17
N GLY A 519 -19.46 -49.06 42.52
CA GLY A 519 -19.95 -48.28 43.66
C GLY A 519 -19.76 -48.96 45.02
N PRO A 520 -20.00 -48.26 46.15
CA PRO A 520 -20.00 -48.89 47.47
C PRO A 520 -21.18 -49.85 47.60
N SER A 521 -20.93 -51.11 48.00
CA SER A 521 -21.99 -52.08 48.28
C SER A 521 -22.79 -51.65 49.53
N PRO A 522 -24.13 -51.73 49.55
CA PRO A 522 -24.97 -50.85 50.37
C PRO A 522 -25.41 -51.49 51.69
N SER A 523 -25.38 -50.70 52.77
CA SER A 523 -26.24 -50.94 53.93
C SER A 523 -27.52 -50.10 53.81
N GLN A 524 -28.65 -50.82 53.74
CA GLN A 524 -30.01 -50.47 54.19
C GLN A 524 -30.87 -49.44 53.42
N THR A 525 -31.89 -50.02 52.75
CA THR A 525 -33.32 -49.63 52.73
C THR A 525 -33.73 -48.31 52.05
N THR A 526 -34.49 -48.36 50.93
CA THR A 526 -35.97 -48.24 50.84
C THR A 526 -36.41 -48.17 49.36
N VAL A 527 -37.69 -48.48 49.12
CA VAL A 527 -38.37 -48.98 47.91
C VAL A 527 -38.82 -47.88 46.92
N VAL A 528 -38.97 -48.20 45.61
CA VAL A 528 -40.18 -48.01 44.74
C VAL A 528 -39.87 -47.81 43.22
N GLN A 529 -40.33 -48.78 42.42
CA GLN A 529 -40.91 -48.82 41.05
C GLN A 529 -40.17 -48.41 39.73
N ALA A 530 -39.95 -49.46 38.91
CA ALA A 530 -40.44 -49.74 37.54
C ALA A 530 -39.95 -48.96 36.29
N ALA A 531 -39.45 -49.77 35.34
CA ALA A 531 -39.01 -49.55 33.95
C ALA A 531 -40.22 -49.41 32.94
N PRO A 532 -40.08 -49.37 31.58
CA PRO A 532 -38.89 -49.66 30.74
C PRO A 532 -38.69 -48.84 29.43
N ALA A 533 -37.58 -49.14 28.74
CA ALA A 533 -37.21 -48.75 27.37
C ALA A 533 -38.15 -49.34 26.28
N PRO A 534 -37.98 -48.99 24.97
CA PRO A 534 -37.15 -49.85 24.10
C PRO A 534 -36.43 -49.15 22.91
N ALA A 535 -35.55 -49.91 22.24
CA ALA A 535 -34.97 -49.69 20.89
C ALA A 535 -35.58 -50.75 19.90
N PRO A 536 -35.08 -51.02 18.67
CA PRO A 536 -34.73 -50.19 17.47
C PRO A 536 -35.29 -50.75 16.09
N THR A 537 -34.96 -50.07 14.97
CA THR A 537 -34.84 -50.51 13.53
C THR A 537 -36.12 -50.87 12.71
N PRO A 538 -36.15 -50.99 11.33
CA PRO A 538 -35.09 -51.11 10.29
C PRO A 538 -35.32 -50.37 8.91
N ALA A 539 -34.46 -50.72 7.93
CA ALA A 539 -34.16 -50.19 6.59
C ALA A 539 -35.08 -50.61 5.40
N ALA A 540 -34.82 -50.01 4.20
CA ALA A 540 -34.74 -50.59 2.83
C ALA A 540 -34.98 -49.49 1.75
N ARG A 541 -34.67 -49.57 0.44
CA ARG A 541 -33.62 -50.07 -0.48
C ARG A 541 -34.14 -49.73 -1.92
N GLN A 542 -33.25 -49.73 -2.93
CA GLN A 542 -33.49 -49.91 -4.40
C GLN A 542 -33.93 -48.68 -5.24
N GLU A 543 -33.60 -48.50 -6.52
CA GLU A 543 -32.62 -49.05 -7.49
C GLU A 543 -32.65 -48.17 -8.77
N ALA A 544 -31.73 -48.43 -9.69
CA ALA A 544 -31.34 -47.68 -10.89
C ALA A 544 -32.31 -47.66 -12.10
N LYS A 545 -32.03 -46.77 -13.09
CA LYS A 545 -31.92 -47.10 -14.54
C LYS A 545 -31.47 -45.91 -15.44
N LYS A 546 -30.56 -46.21 -16.37
CA LYS A 546 -30.14 -45.47 -17.59
C LYS A 546 -30.95 -46.01 -18.81
N PRO A 547 -31.13 -45.31 -19.95
CA PRO A 547 -30.23 -45.36 -21.15
C PRO A 547 -30.17 -43.99 -21.90
N GLU A 548 -29.14 -43.53 -22.65
CA GLU A 548 -28.45 -43.94 -23.90
C GLU A 548 -28.88 -43.13 -25.17
N SER A 549 -27.87 -42.62 -25.91
CA SER A 549 -27.79 -42.40 -27.39
C SER A 549 -28.64 -41.32 -28.12
N SER A 550 -27.99 -40.37 -28.83
CA SER A 550 -27.73 -40.39 -30.30
C SER A 550 -27.32 -39.03 -30.91
N ARG A 551 -26.58 -39.13 -32.03
CA ARG A 551 -25.94 -38.13 -32.92
C ARG A 551 -26.89 -37.13 -33.61
N THR A 552 -26.33 -36.03 -34.13
CA THR A 552 -26.49 -35.59 -35.56
C THR A 552 -25.37 -34.60 -35.97
N GLU A 553 -24.70 -34.93 -37.08
CA GLU A 553 -23.78 -34.11 -37.94
C GLU A 553 -24.66 -33.15 -38.81
N ILE A 554 -24.25 -32.04 -39.45
CA ILE A 554 -23.49 -31.91 -40.72
C ILE A 554 -23.15 -30.41 -40.98
N ALA A 555 -22.02 -30.19 -41.65
CA ALA A 555 -21.79 -29.28 -42.80
C ALA A 555 -21.01 -27.96 -42.61
N ARG A 556 -20.00 -27.87 -43.48
CA ARG A 556 -18.87 -26.93 -43.67
C ARG A 556 -19.16 -26.00 -44.84
N LEU A 557 -18.71 -24.74 -44.80
CA LEU A 557 -18.33 -23.92 -45.98
C LEU A 557 -17.32 -22.82 -45.55
N GLU A 558 -16.16 -22.80 -46.21
CA GLU A 558 -15.12 -21.74 -46.27
C GLU A 558 -15.14 -21.15 -47.72
N PRO A 559 -14.28 -20.17 -48.09
CA PRO A 559 -14.10 -18.77 -47.68
C PRO A 559 -14.25 -17.82 -48.93
N PRO A 560 -13.89 -16.52 -48.91
CA PRO A 560 -12.51 -16.15 -49.34
C PRO A 560 -11.91 -14.85 -48.74
N LYS A 561 -10.59 -14.72 -48.86
CA LYS A 561 -9.74 -13.51 -48.74
C LYS A 561 -9.39 -13.03 -50.18
N PRO A 562 -9.15 -11.74 -50.50
CA PRO A 562 -7.77 -11.18 -50.42
C PRO A 562 -7.63 -9.63 -50.26
N GLU A 563 -6.67 -9.20 -49.41
CA GLU A 563 -5.49 -8.29 -49.59
C GLU A 563 -5.48 -6.96 -50.44
N PRO A 564 -4.42 -6.09 -50.39
CA PRO A 564 -4.38 -4.71 -49.84
C PRO A 564 -4.03 -3.59 -50.87
N PRO A 565 -3.75 -2.33 -50.45
CA PRO A 565 -2.52 -1.67 -50.94
C PRO A 565 -1.80 -0.64 -49.99
N LYS A 566 -0.52 -0.40 -50.30
CA LYS A 566 0.51 0.61 -49.87
C LYS A 566 0.49 1.86 -50.83
N PRO A 567 1.46 2.81 -50.88
CA PRO A 567 2.03 3.77 -49.89
C PRO A 567 2.23 5.25 -50.44
N GLU A 568 2.61 6.22 -49.56
CA GLU A 568 3.42 7.48 -49.71
C GLU A 568 3.12 8.58 -50.78
N PRO A 569 3.51 9.88 -50.57
CA PRO A 569 4.91 10.35 -50.79
C PRO A 569 5.44 11.48 -49.86
N ALA A 570 6.71 11.85 -50.03
CA ALA A 570 7.58 12.63 -49.13
C ALA A 570 8.10 14.00 -49.66
N LYS A 571 8.75 14.77 -48.74
CA LYS A 571 9.88 15.75 -48.85
C LYS A 571 9.64 17.23 -49.25
N PRO A 572 10.54 18.22 -48.90
CA PRO A 572 12.01 18.13 -48.63
C PRO A 572 12.66 18.99 -47.48
N GLU A 573 13.99 18.79 -47.34
CA GLU A 573 15.04 19.29 -46.40
C GLU A 573 15.40 20.79 -46.37
N ALA A 574 16.10 21.24 -45.30
CA ALA A 574 17.31 22.12 -45.38
C ALA A 574 18.21 22.08 -44.11
N LYS A 575 19.49 22.43 -44.29
CA LYS A 575 20.70 22.14 -43.46
C LYS A 575 21.18 23.28 -42.50
N LYS A 576 22.01 22.86 -41.52
CA LYS A 576 23.01 23.50 -40.60
C LYS A 576 23.64 24.85 -41.03
N PRO A 577 24.17 25.71 -40.11
CA PRO A 577 25.52 25.50 -39.50
C PRO A 577 25.72 26.01 -38.03
N GLU A 578 26.87 25.67 -37.46
CA GLU A 578 27.53 26.13 -36.21
C GLU A 578 29.01 26.46 -36.60
N PRO A 579 29.97 27.02 -35.80
CA PRO A 579 30.02 28.01 -34.70
C PRO A 579 31.04 29.17 -35.05
N PRO A 580 31.63 29.95 -34.09
CA PRO A 580 32.91 29.52 -33.49
C PRO A 580 33.18 29.90 -32.00
N LYS A 581 34.16 29.20 -31.41
CA LYS A 581 34.77 29.31 -30.07
C LYS A 581 35.86 30.40 -29.97
N ALA A 582 36.17 30.84 -28.74
CA ALA A 582 37.52 31.01 -28.12
C ALA A 582 37.38 31.83 -26.80
N GLU A 583 38.15 31.75 -25.71
CA GLU A 583 39.21 30.88 -25.15
C GLU A 583 39.59 31.47 -23.75
N ALA A 584 40.33 30.70 -22.93
CA ALA A 584 41.17 31.10 -21.76
C ALA A 584 40.50 31.16 -20.37
N ALA A 585 41.07 30.71 -19.24
CA ALA A 585 42.38 30.13 -18.90
C ALA A 585 42.30 29.35 -17.56
N LYS A 586 43.21 28.39 -17.36
CA LYS A 586 43.56 27.79 -16.05
C LYS A 586 44.29 28.79 -15.14
N PRO A 587 44.25 28.58 -13.81
CA PRO A 587 45.50 28.27 -13.12
C PRO A 587 45.39 27.07 -12.15
N ALA A 588 46.52 26.38 -11.98
CA ALA A 588 46.80 25.36 -10.96
C ALA A 588 47.69 25.97 -9.85
N PRO A 589 48.19 25.19 -8.87
CA PRO A 589 47.50 24.44 -7.81
C PRO A 589 47.91 24.96 -6.41
N SER A 590 47.17 24.64 -5.35
CA SER A 590 47.65 24.85 -3.97
C SER A 590 47.48 23.61 -3.11
N ALA A 591 48.46 23.43 -2.22
CA ALA A 591 48.94 22.23 -1.55
C ALA A 591 47.91 21.39 -0.75
N LEU A 592 48.13 20.07 -0.77
CA LEU A 592 47.61 19.09 0.19
C LEU A 592 48.47 19.04 1.46
N PRO A 593 47.87 18.77 2.65
CA PRO A 593 48.54 18.16 3.79
C PRO A 593 48.03 16.70 4.04
N PRO A 594 48.66 15.88 4.91
CA PRO A 594 49.33 14.65 4.50
C PRO A 594 48.52 13.36 4.66
N VAL A 595 48.99 12.34 3.92
CA VAL A 595 48.55 10.94 3.88
C VAL A 595 48.84 10.21 5.20
N ILE A 596 47.85 9.48 5.72
CA ILE A 596 48.00 8.44 6.76
C ILE A 596 48.09 7.08 6.02
N PRO A 597 49.00 6.16 6.40
CA PRO A 597 49.33 4.96 5.62
C PRO A 597 48.21 3.89 5.59
N PRO A 598 48.22 3.00 4.58
CA PRO A 598 47.15 2.03 4.37
C PRO A 598 47.23 0.88 5.38
N VAL A 599 46.10 0.59 6.03
CA VAL A 599 45.92 -0.65 6.79
C VAL A 599 45.58 -1.77 5.79
N ALA A 600 46.34 -2.86 5.89
CA ALA A 600 46.31 -4.02 5.01
C ALA A 600 44.91 -4.63 4.86
N ALA A 601 44.61 -5.08 3.64
CA ALA A 601 43.42 -5.84 3.31
C ALA A 601 43.48 -7.24 3.98
N THR A 602 42.39 -7.61 4.64
CA THR A 602 42.11 -8.99 5.06
C THR A 602 40.80 -9.45 4.43
N ASP A 603 40.77 -10.74 4.09
CA ASP A 603 39.88 -11.44 3.16
C ASP A 603 38.35 -11.25 3.32
N PRO A 604 37.58 -11.32 2.23
CA PRO A 604 36.12 -11.30 2.22
C PRO A 604 35.58 -12.72 2.41
N SER A 605 35.68 -13.27 3.62
CA SER A 605 34.95 -14.50 3.96
C SER A 605 34.68 -14.56 5.46
N ALA A 606 33.66 -13.81 5.88
CA ALA A 606 32.90 -14.08 7.09
C ALA A 606 31.55 -13.38 6.94
N ALA A 607 30.51 -14.17 6.67
CA ALA A 607 29.13 -13.72 6.87
C ALA A 607 29.00 -13.24 8.32
N ALA A 608 28.70 -11.95 8.50
CA ALA A 608 28.49 -11.38 9.82
C ALA A 608 27.23 -12.00 10.44
N ALA A 609 27.43 -12.66 11.59
CA ALA A 609 26.37 -13.15 12.46
C ALA A 609 25.46 -12.00 12.94
N PRO A 610 24.19 -12.27 13.29
CA PRO A 610 23.19 -11.24 13.61
C PRO A 610 23.62 -10.40 14.83
N ALA A 611 23.60 -9.08 14.66
CA ALA A 611 23.91 -8.14 15.72
C ALA A 611 22.88 -8.22 16.85
N THR A 612 23.34 -8.63 18.02
CA THR A 612 22.56 -8.64 19.26
C THR A 612 22.31 -7.19 19.73
N ARG A 613 21.03 -6.80 19.89
CA ARG A 613 20.61 -5.55 20.55
C ARG A 613 21.05 -5.58 22.02
N ASN A 614 22.18 -4.93 22.32
CA ASN A 614 22.54 -4.21 23.56
C ASN A 614 24.06 -4.19 23.74
N GLN A 615 24.74 -3.38 22.93
CA GLN A 615 26.13 -3.01 23.16
C GLN A 615 26.19 -1.49 23.31
N GLY A 616 25.95 -1.01 24.53
CA GLY A 616 26.41 0.32 24.92
C GLY A 616 27.94 0.30 24.89
N THR A 617 28.52 0.85 23.83
CA THR A 617 29.94 1.22 23.84
C THR A 617 30.09 2.51 24.66
N ASN A 618 31.31 2.93 24.98
CA ASN A 618 31.53 4.18 25.73
C ASN A 618 30.86 5.43 25.10
N ASN A 619 30.48 5.39 23.82
CA ASN A 619 29.85 6.52 23.12
C ASN A 619 28.35 6.31 22.74
N SER A 620 27.74 5.18 23.05
CA SER A 620 26.30 4.92 22.78
C SER A 620 25.48 4.73 24.07
N PHE A 621 24.15 4.89 23.98
CA PHE A 621 23.22 4.68 25.09
C PHE A 621 21.79 4.40 24.59
N GLN A 622 20.92 3.96 25.49
CA GLN A 622 19.51 3.73 25.21
C GLN A 622 18.70 4.16 26.45
N ASP A 623 17.65 4.98 26.28
CA ASP A 623 16.86 5.50 27.42
C ASP A 623 15.80 4.51 27.92
N CYS A 624 15.46 3.50 27.13
CA CYS A 624 14.57 2.39 27.51
C CYS A 624 14.82 1.16 26.62
N PRO A 625 14.42 -0.06 27.01
CA PRO A 625 14.70 -1.28 26.24
C PRO A 625 14.14 -1.30 24.81
N GLU A 626 13.04 -0.59 24.57
CA GLU A 626 12.38 -0.47 23.26
C GLU A 626 12.71 0.85 22.55
N CYS A 627 13.58 1.68 23.12
CA CYS A 627 13.95 2.99 22.56
C CYS A 627 15.07 2.84 21.52
N PRO A 628 15.24 3.76 20.57
CA PRO A 628 16.40 3.74 19.68
C PRO A 628 17.72 3.80 20.45
N VAL A 629 18.73 3.07 19.97
CA VAL A 629 20.11 3.22 20.44
C VAL A 629 20.65 4.54 19.90
N MET A 630 21.16 5.38 20.79
CA MET A 630 21.62 6.73 20.50
C MET A 630 23.14 6.80 20.57
N VAL A 631 23.76 7.54 19.67
CA VAL A 631 25.21 7.83 19.65
C VAL A 631 25.41 9.29 20.06
N ARG A 632 26.31 9.54 21.02
CA ARG A 632 26.65 10.91 21.44
C ARG A 632 27.58 11.54 20.40
N LEU A 633 27.20 12.70 19.91
CA LEU A 633 27.95 13.49 18.94
C LEU A 633 28.43 14.78 19.60
N PRO A 634 29.73 15.10 19.53
CA PRO A 634 30.22 16.36 20.05
C PRO A 634 29.69 17.53 19.20
N GLY A 635 29.56 18.70 19.82
CA GLY A 635 29.44 19.94 19.07
C GLY A 635 30.72 20.21 18.28
N GLY A 636 30.62 21.01 17.22
CA GLY A 636 31.75 21.34 16.36
C GLY A 636 31.35 22.17 15.14
N SER A 637 32.35 22.55 14.34
CA SER A 637 32.11 23.29 13.10
C SER A 637 32.48 22.45 11.88
N PHE A 638 31.70 22.56 10.82
CA PHE A 638 31.96 21.91 9.54
C PHE A 638 31.49 22.78 8.37
N THR A 639 31.88 22.41 7.15
CA THR A 639 31.36 23.02 5.93
C THR A 639 30.18 22.19 5.42
N MET A 640 29.00 22.80 5.41
CA MET A 640 27.76 22.20 4.90
C MET A 640 27.60 22.50 3.41
N GLY A 641 27.14 21.53 2.63
CA GLY A 641 26.96 21.63 1.18
C GLY A 641 28.24 21.47 0.37
N VAL A 642 28.15 21.76 -0.93
CA VAL A 642 29.26 21.65 -1.89
C VAL A 642 29.49 22.97 -2.65
N PRO A 643 30.73 23.26 -3.09
CA PRO A 643 31.02 24.46 -3.85
C PRO A 643 30.48 24.42 -5.28
N ARG A 644 30.31 23.22 -5.86
CA ARG A 644 29.79 22.96 -7.20
C ARG A 644 29.06 21.62 -7.20
N GLY A 645 27.88 21.55 -7.80
CA GLY A 645 27.05 20.35 -7.84
C GLY A 645 25.60 20.70 -8.14
N ASP A 646 24.67 19.98 -7.50
CA ASP A 646 23.26 20.35 -7.52
C ASP A 646 23.06 21.77 -6.91
N PRO A 647 22.23 22.64 -7.51
CA PRO A 647 21.98 23.98 -6.96
C PRO A 647 21.42 23.99 -5.54
N SER A 648 20.66 22.97 -5.14
CA SER A 648 20.09 22.85 -3.80
C SER A 648 21.17 22.61 -2.73
N GLU A 649 22.31 22.04 -3.11
CA GLU A 649 23.43 21.75 -2.21
C GLU A 649 24.42 22.92 -2.08
N GLN A 650 24.15 24.04 -2.76
CA GLN A 650 25.02 25.21 -2.86
C GLN A 650 24.41 26.43 -2.17
N PRO A 651 25.22 27.41 -1.74
CA PRO A 651 26.67 27.35 -1.65
C PRO A 651 27.14 26.53 -0.44
N ALA A 652 28.36 25.99 -0.53
CA ALA A 652 29.07 25.51 0.65
C ALA A 652 29.23 26.65 1.67
N HIS A 653 28.85 26.42 2.92
CA HIS A 653 28.90 27.42 3.98
C HIS A 653 29.28 26.81 5.32
N LYS A 654 29.78 27.62 6.25
CA LYS A 654 30.26 27.16 7.56
C LYS A 654 29.09 27.06 8.53
N VAL A 655 28.95 25.93 9.22
CA VAL A 655 27.95 25.71 10.28
C VAL A 655 28.67 25.32 11.57
N SER A 656 28.18 25.81 12.72
CA SER A 656 28.73 25.52 14.04
C SER A 656 27.66 25.00 14.99
N LEU A 657 27.75 23.72 15.36
CA LEU A 657 26.90 23.07 16.35
C LEU A 657 27.45 23.35 17.74
N ALA A 658 26.85 24.29 18.46
CA ALA A 658 27.39 24.77 19.74
C ALA A 658 27.28 23.74 20.87
N LYS A 659 26.28 22.85 20.82
CA LYS A 659 25.99 21.88 21.87
C LYS A 659 26.19 20.46 21.36
N PRO A 660 26.64 19.53 22.24
CA PRO A 660 26.55 18.12 21.92
C PRO A 660 25.09 17.71 21.79
N PHE A 661 24.83 16.72 20.97
CA PHE A 661 23.53 16.10 20.82
C PHE A 661 23.73 14.60 20.62
N ALA A 662 22.65 13.82 20.66
CA ALA A 662 22.70 12.43 20.29
C ALA A 662 21.85 12.18 19.05
N LEU A 663 22.29 11.26 18.20
CA LEU A 663 21.56 10.84 17.02
C LEU A 663 21.36 9.33 17.05
N GLY A 664 20.22 8.85 16.55
CA GLY A 664 19.95 7.43 16.40
C GLY A 664 21.09 6.74 15.65
N MET A 665 21.64 5.69 16.25
CA MET A 665 22.67 4.82 15.65
C MET A 665 22.23 4.30 14.28
N TYR A 666 20.93 4.03 14.18
CA TYR A 666 20.21 3.57 13.01
C TYR A 666 19.03 4.50 12.73
N GLU A 667 18.44 4.37 11.55
CA GLU A 667 17.06 4.79 11.29
C GLU A 667 16.11 4.07 12.23
N VAL A 668 14.95 4.70 12.52
CA VAL A 668 13.93 4.07 13.38
C VAL A 668 13.50 2.76 12.74
N THR A 669 13.53 1.68 13.53
CA THR A 669 13.22 0.33 13.03
C THR A 669 11.73 0.00 13.12
N VAL A 670 11.30 -1.03 12.40
CA VAL A 670 9.95 -1.59 12.50
C VAL A 670 9.60 -2.00 13.94
N ALA A 671 10.53 -2.59 14.70
CA ALA A 671 10.26 -2.93 16.10
C ALA A 671 10.03 -1.71 17.00
N GLU A 672 10.81 -0.65 16.81
CA GLU A 672 10.67 0.62 17.53
C GLU A 672 9.36 1.34 17.16
N TRP A 673 8.99 1.34 15.87
CA TRP A 673 7.69 1.84 15.44
C TRP A 673 6.54 1.07 16.08
N ARG A 674 6.60 -0.28 16.08
CA ARG A 674 5.59 -1.10 16.76
C ARG A 674 5.47 -0.78 18.25
N ALA A 675 6.56 -0.44 18.92
CA ALA A 675 6.51 0.02 20.31
C ALA A 675 5.75 1.36 20.44
N CYS A 676 5.89 2.26 19.46
CA CYS A 676 5.10 3.49 19.39
C CYS A 676 3.60 3.22 19.16
N VAL A 677 3.26 2.30 18.26
CA VAL A 677 1.87 1.88 18.01
C VAL A 677 1.26 1.28 19.28
N ARG A 678 1.94 0.31 19.92
CA ARG A 678 1.49 -0.28 21.20
C ARG A 678 1.35 0.76 22.31
N GLY A 679 2.22 1.77 22.30
CA GLY A 679 2.19 2.88 23.24
C GLY A 679 1.17 3.98 22.90
N GLY A 680 0.37 3.82 21.84
CA GLY A 680 -0.65 4.79 21.41
C GLY A 680 -0.09 6.11 20.89
N GLY A 681 1.19 6.17 20.55
CA GLY A 681 1.85 7.39 20.07
C GLY A 681 1.90 7.55 18.55
N CYS A 682 1.76 6.44 17.84
CA CYS A 682 1.81 6.37 16.39
C CYS A 682 0.55 5.67 15.85
N ALA A 683 0.17 6.02 14.63
CA ALA A 683 -0.87 5.31 13.89
C ALA A 683 -0.45 3.87 13.57
N ASP A 684 -1.33 3.11 12.94
CA ASP A 684 -1.05 1.73 12.52
C ASP A 684 0.23 1.61 11.67
N MET A 685 0.71 0.37 11.55
CA MET A 685 1.90 0.07 10.75
C MET A 685 1.78 0.67 9.33
N PRO A 686 2.78 1.45 8.86
CA PRO A 686 2.85 1.88 7.48
C PRO A 686 2.79 0.67 6.53
N ARG A 687 2.15 0.84 5.37
CA ARG A 687 2.08 -0.21 4.36
C ARG A 687 3.48 -0.51 3.85
N MET A 688 4.05 -1.64 4.26
CA MET A 688 5.36 -2.14 3.86
C MET A 688 5.24 -3.59 3.34
N ALA A 689 6.30 -4.12 2.72
CA ALA A 689 6.30 -5.51 2.26
C ALA A 689 6.06 -6.50 3.41
N ALA A 690 5.41 -7.63 3.15
CA ALA A 690 5.12 -8.64 4.19
C ALA A 690 6.38 -9.28 4.80
N SER A 691 7.52 -9.17 4.12
CA SER A 691 8.82 -9.73 4.51
C SER A 691 9.65 -8.82 5.43
N VAL A 692 9.14 -7.66 5.87
CA VAL A 692 9.89 -6.78 6.78
C VAL A 692 10.15 -7.46 8.13
N THR A 693 11.38 -7.35 8.62
CA THR A 693 11.78 -7.82 9.95
C THR A 693 11.80 -6.68 10.96
N ASP A 694 12.00 -7.02 12.24
CA ASP A 694 12.09 -6.07 13.34
C ASP A 694 13.23 -5.06 13.20
N GLU A 695 14.30 -5.45 12.50
CA GLU A 695 15.51 -4.68 12.20
C GLU A 695 15.41 -3.91 10.88
N THR A 696 14.32 -4.06 10.13
CA THR A 696 14.12 -3.28 8.91
C THR A 696 13.88 -1.81 9.29
N PRO A 697 14.51 -0.82 8.62
CA PRO A 697 14.15 0.59 8.78
C PRO A 697 12.66 0.79 8.50
N VAL A 698 11.95 1.49 9.38
CA VAL A 698 10.58 1.91 9.10
C VAL A 698 10.58 2.85 7.91
N HIS A 699 9.69 2.58 6.97
CA HIS A 699 9.60 3.35 5.73
C HIS A 699 8.13 3.49 5.31
N ASN A 700 7.88 4.23 4.23
CA ASN A 700 6.54 4.63 3.82
C ASN A 700 5.83 5.53 4.86
N VAL A 701 6.61 6.36 5.55
CA VAL A 701 6.15 7.34 6.54
C VAL A 701 6.25 8.76 5.98
N HIS A 702 5.26 9.59 6.26
CA HIS A 702 5.31 11.02 5.94
C HIS A 702 5.92 11.82 7.11
N TRP A 703 6.29 13.07 6.91
CA TRP A 703 6.99 13.86 7.93
C TRP A 703 6.22 13.98 9.25
N ASN A 704 4.89 14.16 9.20
CA ASN A 704 4.06 14.26 10.41
C ASN A 704 4.08 12.99 11.29
N ASP A 705 4.30 11.82 10.71
CA ASP A 705 4.40 10.54 11.44
C ASP A 705 5.70 10.49 12.24
N ALA A 706 6.79 10.94 11.62
CA ALA A 706 8.10 11.01 12.23
C ALA A 706 8.12 11.98 13.43
N VAL A 707 7.40 13.10 13.31
CA VAL A 707 7.16 14.05 14.41
C VAL A 707 6.30 13.45 15.52
N ALA A 708 5.25 12.70 15.18
CA ALA A 708 4.42 12.01 16.17
C ALA A 708 5.24 10.98 16.97
N TYR A 709 6.09 10.20 16.29
CA TYR A 709 7.03 9.28 16.93
C TYR A 709 7.99 10.00 17.89
N ALA A 710 8.62 11.10 17.44
CA ALA A 710 9.52 11.89 18.28
C ALA A 710 8.83 12.47 19.53
N THR A 711 7.58 12.93 19.35
CA THR A 711 6.74 13.47 20.43
C THR A 711 6.39 12.38 21.44
N TRP A 712 6.01 11.20 20.96
CA TRP A 712 5.72 10.04 21.82
C TRP A 712 6.98 9.59 22.58
N LEU A 713 8.11 9.47 21.90
CA LEU A 713 9.36 9.04 22.51
C LEU A 713 9.83 10.03 23.60
N SER A 714 9.65 11.33 23.36
CA SER A 714 9.91 12.36 24.36
C SER A 714 9.05 12.17 25.61
N LYS A 715 7.75 11.98 25.44
CA LYS A 715 6.82 11.74 26.56
C LYS A 715 7.16 10.47 27.32
N ARG A 716 7.51 9.40 26.60
CA ARG A 716 7.81 8.08 27.18
C ARG A 716 9.07 8.08 28.03
N THR A 717 10.09 8.84 27.62
CA THR A 717 11.42 8.83 28.26
C THR A 717 11.64 10.01 29.20
N GLY A 718 10.80 11.05 29.12
CA GLY A 718 11.03 12.33 29.80
C GLY A 718 12.20 13.14 29.19
N GLN A 719 12.74 12.70 28.06
CA GLN A 719 13.85 13.36 27.37
C GLN A 719 13.35 14.15 26.16
N ARG A 720 14.17 15.07 25.65
CA ARG A 720 13.81 15.90 24.49
C ARG A 720 14.27 15.23 23.20
N TYR A 721 13.37 14.44 22.61
CA TYR A 721 13.54 13.82 21.30
C TYR A 721 12.87 14.63 20.19
N ARG A 722 13.50 14.66 19.02
CA ARG A 722 13.04 15.42 17.84
C ARG A 722 13.61 14.82 16.56
N LEU A 723 13.16 15.30 15.41
CA LEU A 723 13.92 15.08 14.17
C LEU A 723 15.25 15.86 14.23
N PRO A 724 16.33 15.32 13.64
CA PRO A 724 17.56 16.08 13.47
C PRO A 724 17.30 17.31 12.59
N THR A 725 18.10 18.36 12.78
CA THR A 725 18.17 19.43 11.78
C THR A 725 18.95 18.94 10.56
N GLU A 726 18.76 19.58 9.42
CA GLU A 726 19.48 19.26 8.20
C GLU A 726 21.00 19.37 8.41
N ALA A 727 21.42 20.41 9.14
CA ALA A 727 22.81 20.63 9.51
C ALA A 727 23.37 19.54 10.43
N GLU A 728 22.63 19.13 11.45
CA GLU A 728 23.01 18.04 12.34
C GLU A 728 23.15 16.72 11.59
N TRP A 729 22.23 16.45 10.67
CA TRP A 729 22.27 15.26 9.85
C TRP A 729 23.51 15.22 8.97
N GLU A 730 23.85 16.32 8.27
CA GLU A 730 25.04 16.33 7.40
C GLU A 730 26.35 16.28 8.20
N TYR A 731 26.42 16.97 9.34
CA TYR A 731 27.55 16.87 10.27
C TYR A 731 27.78 15.42 10.68
N ALA A 732 26.70 14.75 11.08
CA ALA A 732 26.70 13.36 11.48
C ALA A 732 27.08 12.43 10.33
N ALA A 733 26.57 12.68 9.12
CA ALA A 733 26.82 11.85 7.93
C ALA A 733 28.29 11.90 7.51
N ARG A 734 28.88 13.10 7.48
CA ARG A 734 30.29 13.31 7.16
C ARG A 734 31.22 12.57 8.12
N GLY A 735 30.88 12.48 9.40
CA GLY A 735 31.70 11.75 10.37
C GLY A 735 33.14 12.26 10.48
N GLY A 736 33.37 13.56 10.23
CA GLY A 736 34.71 14.16 10.18
C GLY A 736 35.45 14.01 8.84
N THR A 737 34.83 13.41 7.82
CA THR A 737 35.43 13.22 6.50
C THR A 737 34.99 14.29 5.50
N ALA A 738 35.74 14.43 4.40
CA ALA A 738 35.50 15.45 3.37
C ALA A 738 35.00 14.87 2.04
N GLY A 739 34.90 13.54 1.93
CA GLY A 739 34.54 12.87 0.68
C GLY A 739 33.07 13.03 0.31
N ARG A 740 32.74 12.70 -0.95
CA ARG A 740 31.35 12.56 -1.41
C ARG A 740 30.51 11.62 -0.55
N PHE A 741 31.13 10.52 -0.11
CA PHE A 741 30.62 9.59 0.88
C PHE A 741 31.55 9.62 2.09
N TRP A 742 31.08 9.18 3.26
CA TRP A 742 31.94 9.19 4.45
C TRP A 742 33.18 8.29 4.31
N TRP A 743 33.14 7.28 3.44
CA TRP A 743 34.27 6.38 3.17
C TRP A 743 35.17 6.82 1.99
N GLY A 744 34.86 7.92 1.31
CA GLY A 744 35.66 8.43 0.19
C GLY A 744 34.85 9.02 -0.96
N GLU A 745 35.49 9.17 -2.12
CA GLU A 745 34.89 9.81 -3.30
C GLU A 745 34.06 8.87 -4.18
N THR A 746 34.35 7.57 -4.15
CA THR A 746 33.72 6.57 -5.00
C THR A 746 32.72 5.73 -4.22
N VAL A 747 31.62 5.34 -4.87
CA VAL A 747 30.58 4.51 -4.25
C VAL A 747 31.15 3.17 -3.74
N GLY A 748 32.08 2.57 -4.49
CA GLY A 748 32.63 1.26 -4.18
C GLY A 748 31.62 0.13 -4.42
N VAL A 749 31.82 -1.00 -3.75
CA VAL A 749 30.92 -2.18 -3.81
C VAL A 749 30.47 -2.51 -2.40
N ALA A 750 29.17 -2.68 -2.20
CA ALA A 750 28.57 -3.10 -0.92
C ALA A 750 28.99 -2.24 0.28
N ASN A 751 29.13 -0.92 0.08
CA ASN A 751 29.33 0.05 1.17
C ASN A 751 28.02 0.65 1.69
N ALA A 752 26.95 0.52 0.90
CA ALA A 752 25.65 1.10 1.16
C ALA A 752 24.55 0.29 0.48
N ASN A 753 23.31 0.40 0.99
CA ASN A 753 22.13 -0.13 0.32
C ASN A 753 21.56 0.93 -0.64
N CYS A 754 21.81 0.76 -1.94
CA CYS A 754 21.31 1.62 -3.02
C CYS A 754 21.11 0.87 -4.33
N GLU A 755 20.51 1.46 -5.35
CA GLU A 755 20.22 0.76 -6.60
C GLU A 755 21.48 0.24 -7.32
N ASN A 756 22.56 1.03 -7.32
CA ASN A 756 23.78 0.77 -8.09
C ASN A 756 25.08 0.77 -7.24
N CYS A 757 24.99 0.50 -5.94
CA CYS A 757 26.12 0.45 -5.01
C CYS A 757 26.91 -0.87 -5.06
N GLY A 758 26.51 -1.80 -5.93
CA GLY A 758 27.16 -3.10 -6.12
C GLY A 758 26.89 -4.10 -5.00
N GLY A 759 26.68 -5.36 -5.37
CA GLY A 759 26.27 -6.44 -4.46
C GLY A 759 24.96 -7.11 -4.92
N SER A 760 24.73 -8.34 -4.48
CA SER A 760 23.50 -9.11 -4.77
C SER A 760 22.51 -8.89 -3.63
N TYR A 761 21.66 -7.86 -3.72
CA TYR A 761 20.61 -7.62 -2.72
C TYR A 761 19.24 -7.49 -3.38
N GLU A 762 18.24 -7.99 -2.66
CA GLU A 762 16.83 -7.88 -2.99
C GLU A 762 16.45 -6.39 -3.12
N ARG A 763 15.99 -5.97 -4.31
CA ARG A 763 15.66 -4.55 -4.57
C ARG A 763 14.27 -4.14 -4.08
N SER A 764 13.49 -5.09 -3.55
CA SER A 764 12.10 -4.87 -3.16
C SER A 764 11.94 -4.22 -1.77
N LEU A 765 12.92 -4.35 -0.87
CA LEU A 765 12.91 -3.78 0.48
C LEU A 765 14.31 -3.27 0.90
N PRO A 766 14.40 -2.34 1.88
CA PRO A 766 15.70 -1.96 2.42
C PRO A 766 16.28 -3.12 3.21
N LEU A 767 17.61 -3.23 3.21
CA LEU A 767 18.30 -4.19 4.06
C LEU A 767 18.14 -3.82 5.54
N PRO A 768 18.21 -4.81 6.46
CA PRO A 768 18.21 -4.55 7.90
C PRO A 768 19.24 -3.51 8.33
N VAL A 769 18.92 -2.73 9.35
CA VAL A 769 19.86 -1.76 9.92
C VAL A 769 21.16 -2.45 10.35
N GLY A 770 22.30 -1.78 10.18
CA GLY A 770 23.59 -2.35 10.54
C GLY A 770 24.19 -3.33 9.52
N SER A 771 23.59 -3.49 8.35
CA SER A 771 24.12 -4.35 7.27
C SER A 771 25.46 -3.89 6.70
N PHE A 772 25.82 -2.61 6.91
CA PHE A 772 27.06 -1.99 6.41
C PHE A 772 27.92 -1.46 7.55
N LYS A 773 29.15 -1.05 7.24
CA LYS A 773 30.05 -0.44 8.24
C LYS A 773 29.47 0.89 8.72
N PRO A 774 29.62 1.22 10.01
CA PRO A 774 29.31 2.56 10.49
C PRO A 774 30.36 3.56 10.01
N ASN A 775 29.97 4.83 9.94
CA ASN A 775 30.92 5.93 9.75
C ASN A 775 31.80 6.12 11.00
N PRO A 776 32.83 7.01 10.98
CA PRO A 776 33.75 7.19 12.10
C PRO A 776 33.11 7.62 13.42
N LEU A 777 31.86 8.13 13.40
CA LEU A 777 31.11 8.48 14.60
C LEU A 777 30.30 7.30 15.17
N GLY A 778 30.26 6.16 14.48
CA GLY A 778 29.49 4.99 14.90
C GLY A 778 28.04 4.98 14.40
N LEU A 779 27.72 5.82 13.41
CA LEU A 779 26.39 5.88 12.79
C LEU A 779 26.32 5.02 11.54
N TYR A 780 25.23 4.28 11.39
CA TYR A 780 24.99 3.39 10.26
C TYR A 780 24.03 4.03 9.24
N ASN A 781 24.12 3.57 7.99
CA ASN A 781 23.23 3.95 6.89
C ASN A 781 23.13 5.47 6.63
N MET A 782 24.16 6.25 6.98
CA MET A 782 24.15 7.70 6.68
C MET A 782 24.20 8.01 5.18
N ASN A 783 24.56 7.04 4.34
CA ASN A 783 24.50 7.14 2.88
C ASN A 783 23.80 5.88 2.37
N GLY A 784 22.47 5.81 2.42
CA GLY A 784 21.67 4.69 1.92
C GLY A 784 20.68 4.16 2.93
N GLY A 785 20.15 2.96 2.69
CA GLY A 785 19.06 2.45 3.53
C GLY A 785 17.78 3.16 3.13
N VAL A 786 17.25 4.08 3.94
CA VAL A 786 16.04 4.84 3.61
C VAL A 786 16.31 6.34 3.64
N ALA A 787 15.65 7.11 2.79
CA ALA A 787 15.80 8.57 2.80
C ALA A 787 15.16 9.14 4.07
N GLU A 788 15.81 10.10 4.72
CA GLU A 788 15.47 10.43 6.11
C GLU A 788 14.92 11.83 6.29
N TRP A 789 13.74 11.91 6.91
CA TRP A 789 13.12 13.19 7.23
C TRP A 789 13.94 13.98 8.26
N VAL A 790 14.20 15.24 7.96
CA VAL A 790 14.79 16.21 8.90
C VAL A 790 13.78 17.31 9.25
N ALA A 791 14.09 18.14 10.25
CA ALA A 791 13.18 19.17 10.76
C ALA A 791 12.94 20.33 9.77
N ASP A 792 13.84 20.54 8.82
CA ASP A 792 13.94 21.75 7.99
C ASP A 792 12.86 21.84 6.91
N CYS A 793 12.41 23.06 6.63
CA CYS A 793 11.60 23.38 5.46
C CYS A 793 12.45 23.38 4.19
N TRP A 794 11.84 23.10 3.04
CA TRP A 794 12.57 23.09 1.79
C TRP A 794 12.99 24.50 1.35
N ASN A 795 14.26 24.60 0.93
CA ASN A 795 14.81 25.77 0.25
C ASN A 795 15.62 25.29 -0.96
N ASN A 796 15.49 25.99 -2.10
CA ASN A 796 16.14 25.59 -3.35
C ASN A 796 17.67 25.76 -3.37
N ASN A 797 18.28 26.29 -2.29
CA ASN A 797 19.72 26.46 -2.08
C ASN A 797 19.99 26.87 -0.61
N TYR A 798 21.27 26.99 -0.23
CA TYR A 798 21.75 27.42 1.09
C TYR A 798 21.99 28.92 1.26
N LYS A 799 21.53 29.78 0.34
CA LYS A 799 21.69 31.23 0.52
C LYS A 799 20.77 31.70 1.67
N GLY A 800 21.39 32.11 2.77
CA GLY A 800 20.66 32.50 3.99
C GLY A 800 20.40 31.35 4.97
N ALA A 801 21.03 30.19 4.77
CA ALA A 801 20.91 29.06 5.68
C ALA A 801 21.42 29.41 7.10
N PRO A 802 20.79 28.88 8.17
CA PRO A 802 21.29 29.02 9.53
C PRO A 802 22.72 28.47 9.68
N ALA A 803 23.60 29.24 10.31
CA ALA A 803 24.99 28.85 10.53
C ALA A 803 25.25 28.26 11.93
N ASP A 804 24.21 28.13 12.76
CA ASP A 804 24.27 27.71 14.17
C ASP A 804 23.78 26.27 14.40
N GLY A 805 23.46 25.54 13.33
CA GLY A 805 22.93 24.17 13.41
C GLY A 805 21.42 24.10 13.64
N GLY A 806 20.74 25.23 13.78
CA GLY A 806 19.28 25.28 13.91
C GLY A 806 18.57 24.82 12.64
N ALA A 807 17.37 24.28 12.80
CA ALA A 807 16.53 23.91 11.66
C ALA A 807 16.11 25.17 10.89
N TRP A 808 16.21 25.12 9.57
CA TRP A 808 15.75 26.19 8.69
C TRP A 808 14.23 26.12 8.51
N VAL A 809 13.52 26.91 9.31
CA VAL A 809 12.05 26.95 9.35
C VAL A 809 11.42 28.04 8.46
N GLN A 810 12.25 28.70 7.64
CA GLN A 810 11.84 29.70 6.66
C GLN A 810 12.00 29.08 5.26
N GLY A 811 11.07 29.32 4.35
CA GLY A 811 11.07 28.70 3.01
C GLY A 811 9.73 28.01 2.72
N ASP A 812 9.75 27.02 1.83
CA ASP A 812 8.57 26.22 1.52
C ASP A 812 8.43 25.11 2.56
N CYS A 813 7.64 25.37 3.61
CA CYS A 813 7.35 24.40 4.66
C CYS A 813 6.25 23.40 4.31
N ARG A 814 5.58 23.55 3.15
CA ARG A 814 4.73 22.48 2.60
C ARG A 814 5.60 21.28 2.24
N LYS A 815 6.84 21.55 1.84
CA LYS A 815 7.89 20.56 1.59
C LYS A 815 8.88 20.47 2.75
N ARG A 816 9.38 19.27 2.99
CA ARG A 816 10.40 19.00 4.01
C ARG A 816 11.61 18.36 3.36
N VAL A 817 12.78 18.62 3.93
CA VAL A 817 14.03 18.06 3.44
C VAL A 817 14.12 16.57 3.82
N LEU A 818 14.65 15.78 2.89
CA LEU A 818 15.08 14.40 3.06
C LEU A 818 16.58 14.31 2.78
N ARG A 819 17.27 13.47 3.55
CA ARG A 819 18.72 13.26 3.44
C ARG A 819 19.09 11.80 3.26
N GLY A 820 20.33 11.53 2.84
CA GLY A 820 20.94 10.19 2.82
C GLY A 820 20.61 9.31 1.63
N GLY A 821 19.49 9.58 0.95
CA GLY A 821 18.96 8.74 -0.14
C GLY A 821 18.55 7.36 0.35
N SER A 822 18.22 6.45 -0.57
CA SER A 822 17.59 5.17 -0.23
C SER A 822 18.07 4.00 -1.07
N TRP A 823 17.65 2.79 -0.70
CA TRP A 823 17.87 1.55 -1.44
C TRP A 823 17.35 1.57 -2.88
N ARG A 824 16.45 2.52 -3.19
CA ARG A 824 15.87 2.76 -4.52
C ARG A 824 16.52 3.90 -5.28
N ASN A 825 17.40 4.66 -4.64
CA ASN A 825 18.13 5.73 -5.29
C ASN A 825 19.46 5.21 -5.84
N ASP A 826 19.97 5.89 -6.85
CA ASP A 826 21.34 5.71 -7.28
C ASP A 826 22.32 6.36 -6.28
N ALA A 827 23.61 6.07 -6.46
CA ALA A 827 24.69 6.62 -5.67
C ALA A 827 24.78 8.16 -5.74
N ASP A 828 24.18 8.80 -6.75
CA ASP A 828 24.26 10.24 -6.91
C ASP A 828 23.36 10.98 -5.92
N ALA A 829 22.17 10.44 -5.68
CA ALA A 829 21.23 10.93 -4.67
C ALA A 829 21.58 10.51 -3.22
N MET A 830 22.78 9.99 -3.00
CA MET A 830 23.24 9.43 -1.71
C MET A 830 24.53 10.02 -1.20
N SER A 831 25.04 11.10 -1.80
CA SER A 831 26.17 11.82 -1.22
C SER A 831 25.83 12.36 0.17
N VAL A 832 26.84 12.67 0.98
CA VAL A 832 26.63 13.32 2.29
C VAL A 832 25.93 14.68 2.16
N THR A 833 25.94 15.30 0.98
CA THR A 833 25.32 16.59 0.69
C THR A 833 23.98 16.50 -0.02
N ALA A 834 23.61 15.34 -0.55
CA ALA A 834 22.41 15.16 -1.35
C ALA A 834 21.16 15.60 -0.58
N ARG A 835 20.33 16.40 -1.24
CA ARG A 835 19.07 16.91 -0.70
C ARG A 835 17.92 16.44 -1.56
N LEU A 836 16.97 15.76 -0.93
CA LEU A 836 15.70 15.37 -1.52
C LEU A 836 14.58 16.17 -0.83
N ASN A 837 13.40 16.20 -1.42
CA ASN A 837 12.23 16.79 -0.78
C ASN A 837 10.95 16.09 -1.20
N TYR A 838 9.98 16.15 -0.31
CA TYR A 838 8.61 15.77 -0.55
C TYR A 838 7.70 16.66 0.30
N ASP A 839 6.43 16.73 -0.09
CA ASP A 839 5.41 17.39 0.71
C ASP A 839 5.23 16.68 2.07
N VAL A 840 4.91 17.46 3.11
CA VAL A 840 4.90 17.03 4.53
C VAL A 840 3.97 15.84 4.83
N ASP A 841 2.98 15.59 3.98
CA ASP A 841 1.97 14.52 4.07
C ASP A 841 2.21 13.37 3.07
N VAL A 842 3.23 13.45 2.23
CA VAL A 842 3.55 12.39 1.26
C VAL A 842 4.21 11.22 1.97
N ARG A 843 3.58 10.05 1.85
CA ARG A 843 4.19 8.75 2.16
C ARG A 843 4.81 8.21 0.88
N TYR A 844 6.11 7.95 0.94
CA TYR A 844 6.82 7.33 -0.17
C TYR A 844 7.56 6.11 0.36
N LEU A 845 7.52 5.02 -0.41
CA LEU A 845 8.06 3.72 0.01
C LEU A 845 9.49 3.83 0.52
N ALA A 846 10.30 4.72 -0.05
CA ALA A 846 11.71 4.84 0.32
C ALA A 846 12.03 5.84 1.44
N ASN A 847 11.02 6.50 2.00
CA ASN A 847 11.19 7.53 3.04
C ASN A 847 10.98 6.94 4.42
N GLY A 848 11.97 7.11 5.27
CA GLY A 848 11.98 6.83 6.71
C GLY A 848 12.51 8.02 7.49
N PHE A 849 13.08 7.78 8.66
CA PHE A 849 13.69 8.82 9.48
C PHE A 849 14.57 8.22 10.57
N ARG A 850 15.48 9.05 11.10
CA ARG A 850 16.13 8.82 12.39
C ARG A 850 15.79 9.93 13.35
N ILE A 851 16.14 9.74 14.62
CA ILE A 851 15.76 10.62 15.71
C ILE A 851 17.00 11.24 16.36
N ALA A 852 16.89 12.52 16.72
CA ALA A 852 17.87 13.24 17.53
C ALA A 852 17.35 13.41 18.97
N ARG A 853 18.27 13.50 19.92
CA ARG A 853 18.02 13.86 21.31
C ARG A 853 18.96 14.98 21.72
N ASP A 854 18.40 16.02 22.33
CA ASP A 854 19.20 17.10 22.91
C ASP A 854 19.94 16.58 24.16
N LEU A 855 21.24 16.86 24.26
CA LEU A 855 22.05 16.57 25.45
C LEU A 855 22.27 17.88 26.21
N ASN A 856 21.89 17.89 27.48
CA ASN A 856 22.02 19.06 28.36
C ASN A 856 23.45 19.28 28.82
#